data_AF-A0A1Y1VZI2-F1
#
_entry.id   AF-A0A1Y1VZI2-F1
#
_cell.length_a   1.000
_cell.length_b   1.000
_cell.length_c   1.000
_cell.angle_alpha   90.00
_cell.angle_beta   90.00
_cell.angle_gamma   90.00
#
_symmetry.space_group_name_H-M   'P 1'
#
loop_
_entity.id
_entity.type
_entity.pdbx_description
1 polymer ?
#
loop_
_entity_poly.entity_id
_entity_poly.type
_entity_poly.pdbx_seq_one_letter_code
_entity_poly.pdbx_strand_id
1 'polypeptide(L)'
;MNNKIKLNEVKDLIELNDISELKKFIELNDIEFKRFNSENFNIIEYVRSLYKDGKITIEIKKLVFINYDKERKEVVNVLFKNDINELKKYVEINKIEFNKYCFPDMDIYKLVFTLFNQGYISAEIRDIVLIHSDNKRYHVVKLILENNIRELEKYLKNNYIDELKVLNDKYFQLTKYCTQYNKNKFNKIKKNIEKQFNKKGYDISELKSIKKRNDLKKYIIENFDKFDNYTQLIEESESYIKQIMLNFVHQHFDKRRNFIINLIKRNEIKKLKEYIKINKFAFQVLNDKYFDIIKYCKSRVNNISPKMFDFVILNFSIERINVLEFIDKNQIDGLKTYLKENKIELKKLNDNYFNIVEYCNKKEEEEVSNEMRNFIISHLNSLRFEIVELMNNSMIKMENNIIKIDKNKIKELEEYIEKSKIDLKDLGDEYFDILNYCDNNFFHRVIKRIIYDNYDTEVKHIKEFLENNDTKGLKNYMTKKDVELKSFNNKHFNIIKFCQDNNKINKEIEIFVINNYTLLRSNIIRLLEMDDTEDIDDFDDFQKFILNEKNFELQDVNDNNFDLNRYFKSKKIKSQRKKDFLKKFYNKLEHIKKILNEKDKNENKKLKKIKKYCESFEYGFEFKEFIKKKNFDMVHYTILLYNKKIISDDIKDYILLNFDHELKKFIITMNDRNIVDDKKRYIMDNFFKENENKINYFRDTYINIIKYVPTYTINISNEILSYIELVLDHRKNNIIKLIQGKKENRINKLKKYMEKYFISFEPFHILEYIKDEKIELTDRMKDFIITHYTIKRYKIMELILSNDIDELKKYLDENKEFELHELNDEHFDLITYIYSSNPYNFITFEMCKFVITHLTKDRCKIIEFIENKNINEIKKFYQKDKSIFENLNDKHFDFLNYLFNLSDNDERIHEIKQYILSHYNPIIKEIIKKIKKKIKKDDDKNKLKHYIKKNINKLTNEDIKIIKQYFINSDLSSNIKKYLIRPFYTEKYNSLIQLIQENNLLEFKNYVEENNIEFKEFNNKIFNFFDYCNIKNDDIKNIIITYYDINISNLIKLIEKGNIDEIKKFFKMHNIDLEKIEKEIKIFDIDFNILKYFKYILKINNKNNNNIDEFILSHKNKNRFSVVELISLVSSVYQLRKYIKKYNIELRDLDDQDFSLIKYCKSEINQVKPYMCEFVINHYHKLRGDTVDIIKKNKNNTQKLEKHLKEREIILKELNDEYFDIIKFSESISE
;
A
#
# COMPACT_ATOMS: atom_id res chain seq x y z
N MET A 1 74.39 -19.03 9.50
CA MET A 1 74.74 -18.81 8.08
C MET A 1 74.75 -17.31 7.82
N ASN A 2 75.94 -16.70 7.73
CA ASN A 2 76.17 -15.27 7.46
C ASN A 2 76.47 -15.06 5.97
N ASN A 3 75.52 -15.39 5.09
CA ASN A 3 75.66 -14.97 3.69
C ASN A 3 75.38 -13.46 3.64
N LYS A 4 76.46 -12.64 3.65
CA LYS A 4 76.39 -11.21 3.35
C LYS A 4 75.97 -11.03 1.89
N ILE A 5 74.68 -11.10 1.64
CA ILE A 5 74.09 -10.76 0.34
C ILE A 5 74.50 -9.34 -0.01
N LYS A 6 75.13 -9.18 -1.17
CA LYS A 6 75.67 -7.88 -1.58
C LYS A 6 74.54 -7.03 -2.18
N LEU A 7 74.60 -5.72 -1.95
CA LEU A 7 73.64 -4.77 -2.53
C LEU A 7 73.54 -4.89 -4.05
N ASN A 8 74.66 -5.13 -4.73
CA ASN A 8 74.69 -5.26 -6.19
C ASN A 8 73.89 -6.47 -6.68
N GLU A 9 73.95 -7.61 -6.00
CA GLU A 9 73.16 -8.80 -6.36
C GLU A 9 71.65 -8.49 -6.31
N VAL A 10 71.23 -7.69 -5.33
CA VAL A 10 69.82 -7.28 -5.19
C VAL A 10 69.41 -6.28 -6.26
N LYS A 11 70.30 -5.35 -6.63
CA LYS A 11 70.08 -4.43 -7.76
C LYS A 11 69.92 -5.19 -9.06
N ASP A 12 70.85 -6.10 -9.36
CA ASP A 12 70.85 -6.92 -10.57
C ASP A 12 69.55 -7.74 -10.67
N LEU A 13 69.08 -8.32 -9.56
CA LEU A 13 67.80 -9.06 -9.53
C LEU A 13 66.56 -8.18 -9.71
N ILE A 14 66.58 -6.93 -9.21
CA ILE A 14 65.48 -5.99 -9.44
C ILE A 14 65.48 -5.53 -10.90
N GLU A 15 66.64 -5.18 -11.45
CA GLU A 15 66.81 -4.73 -12.84
C GLU A 15 66.56 -5.84 -13.87
N LEU A 16 66.78 -7.11 -13.50
CA LEU A 16 66.38 -8.28 -14.29
C LEU A 16 64.87 -8.27 -14.61
N ASN A 17 64.07 -7.61 -13.77
CA ASN A 17 62.63 -7.45 -13.93
C ASN A 17 61.86 -8.79 -14.04
N ASP A 18 62.42 -9.86 -13.48
CA ASP A 18 61.79 -11.18 -13.38
C ASP A 18 61.20 -11.39 -11.98
N ILE A 19 59.87 -11.37 -11.90
CA ILE A 19 59.15 -11.47 -10.62
C ILE A 19 59.36 -12.83 -9.95
N SER A 20 59.51 -13.90 -10.74
CA SER A 20 59.64 -15.26 -10.24
C SER A 20 60.99 -15.45 -9.57
N GLU A 21 62.06 -14.99 -10.23
CA GLU A 21 63.42 -15.04 -9.67
C GLU A 21 63.55 -14.14 -8.44
N LEU A 22 63.04 -12.91 -8.50
CA LEU A 22 63.09 -12.00 -7.34
C LEU A 22 62.32 -12.57 -6.14
N LYS A 23 61.15 -13.17 -6.37
CA LYS A 23 60.34 -13.79 -5.31
C LYS A 23 61.05 -14.99 -4.69
N LYS A 24 61.58 -15.90 -5.51
CA LYS A 24 62.36 -17.06 -5.06
C LYS A 24 63.57 -16.63 -4.25
N PHE A 25 64.26 -15.58 -4.68
CA PHE A 25 65.39 -15.00 -3.96
C PHE A 25 65.00 -14.43 -2.60
N ILE A 26 63.89 -13.69 -2.52
CA ILE A 26 63.35 -13.15 -1.26
C ILE A 26 63.00 -14.28 -0.29
N GLU A 27 62.35 -15.33 -0.77
CA GLU A 27 61.91 -16.47 0.05
C GLU A 27 63.09 -17.30 0.57
N LEU A 28 64.06 -17.63 -0.28
CA LEU A 28 65.23 -18.44 0.10
C LEU A 28 66.14 -17.75 1.13
N ASN A 29 66.17 -16.41 1.13
CA ASN A 29 67.12 -15.64 1.91
C ASN A 29 66.47 -14.78 3.01
N ASP A 30 65.15 -14.90 3.21
CA ASP A 30 64.31 -14.07 4.08
C ASP A 30 64.68 -12.58 4.04
N ILE A 31 64.64 -12.02 2.83
CA ILE A 31 65.11 -10.65 2.56
C ILE A 31 64.15 -9.61 3.16
N GLU A 32 64.70 -8.69 3.96
CA GLU A 32 64.11 -7.39 4.26
C GLU A 32 64.85 -6.31 3.48
N PHE A 33 64.19 -5.66 2.50
CA PHE A 33 64.90 -4.70 1.65
C PHE A 33 65.40 -3.45 2.41
N LYS A 34 64.81 -3.11 3.56
CA LYS A 34 65.21 -1.99 4.42
C LYS A 34 66.67 -2.08 4.86
N ARG A 35 67.23 -3.28 5.00
CA ARG A 35 68.63 -3.49 5.39
C ARG A 35 69.64 -3.01 4.34
N PHE A 36 69.20 -2.78 3.12
CA PHE A 36 70.03 -2.27 2.03
C PHE A 36 70.10 -0.75 2.00
N ASN A 37 69.30 -0.05 2.82
CA ASN A 37 69.41 1.39 2.94
C ASN A 37 70.69 1.78 3.68
N SER A 38 71.37 2.80 3.17
CA SER A 38 72.51 3.48 3.78
C SER A 38 72.36 4.98 3.64
N GLU A 39 73.28 5.77 4.20
CA GLU A 39 73.28 7.23 4.04
C GLU A 39 73.31 7.67 2.56
N ASN A 40 73.95 6.86 1.70
CA ASN A 40 74.13 7.17 0.27
C ASN A 40 73.20 6.36 -0.65
N PHE A 41 72.35 5.49 -0.11
CA PHE A 41 71.49 4.65 -0.94
C PHE A 41 70.16 4.33 -0.26
N ASN A 42 69.07 4.56 -1.00
CA ASN A 42 67.72 4.19 -0.57
C ASN A 42 67.09 3.25 -1.60
N ILE A 43 66.82 2.00 -1.20
CA ILE A 43 66.28 0.97 -2.08
C ILE A 43 64.92 1.36 -2.68
N ILE A 44 64.11 2.12 -1.93
CA ILE A 44 62.79 2.56 -2.38
C ILE A 44 62.92 3.64 -3.46
N GLU A 45 63.81 4.61 -3.29
CA GLU A 45 64.09 5.64 -4.29
C GLU A 45 64.69 5.04 -5.57
N TYR A 46 65.59 4.07 -5.41
CA TYR A 46 66.17 3.33 -6.52
C TYR A 46 65.09 2.59 -7.34
N VAL A 47 64.23 1.79 -6.69
CA VAL A 47 63.12 1.09 -7.35
C VAL A 47 62.13 2.06 -8.01
N ARG A 48 61.87 3.22 -7.39
CA ARG A 48 61.05 4.28 -8.01
C ARG A 48 61.66 4.81 -9.30
N SER A 49 62.96 5.10 -9.30
CA SER A 49 63.66 5.58 -10.48
C SER A 49 63.55 4.55 -11.61
N LEU A 50 63.86 3.28 -11.31
CA LEU A 50 63.76 2.20 -12.29
C LEU A 50 62.34 2.07 -12.87
N TYR A 51 61.31 2.14 -12.02
CA TYR A 51 59.92 2.07 -12.49
C TYR A 51 59.54 3.29 -13.35
N LYS A 52 59.94 4.50 -12.94
CA LYS A 52 59.68 5.74 -13.69
C LYS A 52 60.36 5.73 -15.06
N ASP A 53 61.55 5.14 -15.14
CA ASP A 53 62.32 4.97 -16.36
C ASP A 53 61.81 3.79 -17.22
N GLY A 54 60.76 3.08 -16.76
CA GLY A 54 60.20 1.92 -17.47
C GLY A 54 61.07 0.66 -17.45
N LYS A 55 62.13 0.63 -16.61
CA LYS A 55 63.08 -0.48 -16.52
C LYS A 55 62.54 -1.67 -15.75
N ILE A 56 61.59 -1.46 -14.84
CA ILE A 56 60.93 -2.53 -14.09
C ILE A 56 59.40 -2.41 -14.14
N THR A 57 58.73 -3.53 -13.97
CA THR A 57 57.28 -3.64 -13.89
C THR A 57 56.71 -3.15 -12.56
N ILE A 58 55.40 -2.88 -12.52
CA ILE A 58 54.72 -2.47 -11.28
C ILE A 58 54.70 -3.61 -10.26
N GLU A 59 54.74 -4.86 -10.72
CA GLU A 59 54.77 -6.08 -9.91
C GLU A 59 56.09 -6.19 -9.14
N ILE A 60 57.24 -6.00 -9.80
CA ILE A 60 58.56 -5.96 -9.13
C ILE A 60 58.58 -4.87 -8.08
N LYS A 61 58.15 -3.66 -8.44
CA LYS A 61 58.06 -2.53 -7.51
C LYS A 61 57.21 -2.88 -6.28
N LYS A 62 56.02 -3.46 -6.48
CA LYS A 62 55.13 -3.91 -5.38
C LYS A 62 55.81 -4.98 -4.52
N LEU A 63 56.48 -5.95 -5.14
CA LEU A 63 57.14 -7.05 -4.43
C LEU A 63 58.25 -6.53 -3.52
N VAL A 64 59.08 -5.59 -4.00
CA VAL A 64 60.11 -4.94 -3.18
C VAL A 64 59.48 -4.15 -2.03
N PHE A 65 58.40 -3.40 -2.28
CA PHE A 65 57.76 -2.58 -1.26
C PHE A 65 57.07 -3.42 -0.17
N ILE A 66 56.43 -4.52 -0.53
CA ILE A 66 55.81 -5.48 0.40
C ILE A 66 56.85 -6.11 1.32
N ASN A 67 58.02 -6.48 0.77
CA ASN A 67 59.12 -7.10 1.52
C ASN A 67 60.14 -6.09 2.07
N TYR A 68 59.75 -4.81 2.18
CA TYR A 68 60.67 -3.78 2.66
C TYR A 68 61.12 -4.04 4.09
N ASP A 69 60.19 -4.36 4.98
CA ASP A 69 60.48 -4.82 6.34
C ASP A 69 59.58 -6.00 6.69
N LYS A 70 59.95 -6.74 7.74
CA LYS A 70 59.24 -7.94 8.18
C LYS A 70 57.79 -7.65 8.57
N GLU A 71 57.52 -6.56 9.28
CA GLU A 71 56.16 -6.21 9.72
C GLU A 71 55.22 -5.96 8.54
N ARG A 72 55.65 -5.22 7.51
CA ARG A 72 54.86 -5.00 6.28
C ARG A 72 54.54 -6.31 5.57
N LYS A 73 55.56 -7.17 5.42
CA LYS A 73 55.41 -8.50 4.81
C LYS A 73 54.38 -9.31 5.57
N GLU A 74 54.45 -9.35 6.90
CA GLU A 74 53.49 -10.04 7.75
C GLU A 74 52.08 -9.48 7.63
N VAL A 75 51.90 -8.16 7.74
CA VAL A 75 50.60 -7.49 7.58
C VAL A 75 49.97 -7.85 6.23
N VAL A 76 50.75 -7.75 5.15
CA VAL A 76 50.28 -8.06 3.80
C VAL A 76 49.93 -9.55 3.66
N ASN A 77 50.76 -10.44 4.20
CA ASN A 77 50.49 -11.88 4.19
C ASN A 77 49.19 -12.22 4.93
N VAL A 78 48.96 -11.64 6.10
CA VAL A 78 47.71 -11.85 6.86
C VAL A 78 46.49 -11.33 6.08
N LEU A 79 46.62 -10.21 5.36
CA LEU A 79 45.54 -9.71 4.49
C LEU A 79 45.25 -10.66 3.32
N PHE A 80 46.30 -11.18 2.65
CA PHE A 80 46.14 -12.10 1.51
C PHE A 80 45.56 -13.46 1.88
N LYS A 81 45.69 -13.90 3.14
CA LYS A 81 45.01 -15.12 3.64
C LYS A 81 43.49 -14.99 3.65
N ASN A 82 42.97 -13.76 3.63
CA ASN A 82 41.54 -13.45 3.70
C ASN A 82 40.81 -14.11 4.91
N ASP A 83 41.54 -14.35 6.01
CA ASP A 83 41.00 -14.88 7.26
C ASP A 83 40.75 -13.73 8.27
N ILE A 84 39.48 -13.44 8.52
CA ILE A 84 39.04 -12.39 9.44
C ILE A 84 39.51 -12.65 10.87
N ASN A 85 39.50 -13.90 11.33
CA ASN A 85 39.84 -14.25 12.71
C ASN A 85 41.35 -14.15 12.92
N GLU A 86 42.14 -14.60 11.95
CA GLU A 86 43.59 -14.44 11.98
C GLU A 86 43.98 -12.96 11.99
N LEU A 87 43.36 -12.13 11.13
CA LEU A 87 43.61 -10.70 11.11
C LEU A 87 43.25 -10.02 12.44
N LYS A 88 42.09 -10.31 13.02
CA LYS A 88 41.70 -9.76 14.33
C LYS A 88 42.70 -10.11 15.41
N LYS A 89 43.08 -11.39 15.50
CA LYS A 89 44.06 -11.88 16.47
C LYS A 89 45.42 -11.22 16.27
N TYR A 90 45.86 -11.07 15.02
CA TYR A 90 47.12 -10.40 14.69
C TYR A 90 47.12 -8.93 15.10
N VAL A 91 46.03 -8.21 14.79
CA VAL A 91 45.87 -6.78 15.15
C VAL A 91 45.84 -6.59 16.67
N GLU A 92 45.14 -7.47 17.40
CA GLU A 92 45.01 -7.40 18.86
C GLU A 92 46.34 -7.72 19.58
N ILE A 93 47.02 -8.80 19.20
CA ILE A 93 48.30 -9.22 19.82
C ILE A 93 49.39 -8.18 19.58
N ASN A 94 49.49 -7.68 18.35
CA ASN A 94 50.58 -6.78 17.95
C ASN A 94 50.23 -5.28 18.10
N LYS A 95 49.00 -4.96 18.55
CA LYS A 95 48.48 -3.57 18.69
C LYS A 95 48.71 -2.73 17.42
N ILE A 96 48.39 -3.31 16.27
CA ILE A 96 48.65 -2.72 14.94
C ILE A 96 47.82 -1.44 14.74
N GLU A 97 48.49 -0.37 14.31
CA GLU A 97 47.88 0.86 13.79
C GLU A 97 48.19 0.96 12.30
N PHE A 98 47.20 0.73 11.44
CA PHE A 98 47.42 0.62 9.99
C PHE A 98 47.92 1.93 9.35
N ASN A 99 47.67 3.08 9.97
CA ASN A 99 48.19 4.35 9.47
C ASN A 99 49.73 4.42 9.47
N LYS A 100 50.41 3.66 10.34
CA LYS A 100 51.88 3.55 10.36
C LYS A 100 52.43 2.84 9.13
N TYR A 101 51.58 2.12 8.40
CA TYR A 101 51.91 1.44 7.16
C TYR A 101 51.50 2.24 5.91
N CYS A 102 51.12 3.51 6.06
CA CYS A 102 50.83 4.43 4.96
C CYS A 102 52.07 5.25 4.60
N PHE A 103 52.92 4.69 3.74
CA PHE A 103 54.08 5.39 3.21
C PHE A 103 53.73 6.04 1.85
N PRO A 104 54.46 7.07 1.39
CA PRO A 104 54.24 7.66 0.06
C PRO A 104 54.21 6.63 -1.09
N ASP A 105 54.84 5.48 -0.87
CA ASP A 105 55.04 4.40 -1.84
C ASP A 105 54.13 3.19 -1.68
N MET A 106 53.63 3.00 -0.49
CA MET A 106 52.80 1.88 -0.11
C MET A 106 51.76 2.43 0.85
N ASP A 107 50.65 2.87 0.29
CA ASP A 107 49.48 3.28 1.05
C ASP A 107 48.67 2.00 1.31
N ILE A 108 48.76 1.45 2.53
CA ILE A 108 48.09 0.20 2.90
C ILE A 108 46.58 0.26 2.63
N TYR A 109 45.96 1.43 2.75
CA TYR A 109 44.55 1.60 2.41
C TYR A 109 44.32 1.48 0.91
N LYS A 110 45.18 2.09 0.08
CA LYS A 110 45.10 1.91 -1.38
C LYS A 110 45.27 0.44 -1.78
N LEU A 111 46.20 -0.28 -1.13
CA LEU A 111 46.37 -1.72 -1.35
C LEU A 111 45.09 -2.48 -0.97
N VAL A 112 44.56 -2.25 0.23
CA VAL A 112 43.33 -2.89 0.73
C VAL A 112 42.12 -2.60 -0.18
N PHE A 113 41.94 -1.36 -0.65
CA PHE A 113 40.89 -1.06 -1.63
C PHE A 113 41.10 -1.78 -2.97
N THR A 114 42.34 -1.88 -3.43
CA THR A 114 42.66 -2.62 -4.67
C THR A 114 42.33 -4.10 -4.52
N LEU A 115 42.77 -4.73 -3.42
CA LEU A 115 42.49 -6.13 -3.12
C LEU A 115 40.99 -6.39 -2.96
N PHE A 116 40.26 -5.49 -2.29
CA PHE A 116 38.82 -5.59 -2.12
C PHE A 116 38.08 -5.49 -3.47
N ASN A 117 38.43 -4.51 -4.30
CA ASN A 117 37.80 -4.32 -5.61
C ASN A 117 38.09 -5.48 -6.59
N GLN A 118 39.22 -6.16 -6.40
CA GLN A 118 39.59 -7.37 -7.15
C GLN A 118 38.98 -8.66 -6.56
N GLY A 119 38.28 -8.58 -5.42
CA GLY A 119 37.67 -9.74 -4.76
C GLY A 119 38.65 -10.62 -3.97
N TYR A 120 39.92 -10.21 -3.82
CA TYR A 120 40.92 -10.97 -3.05
C TYR A 120 40.69 -10.94 -1.55
N ILE A 121 40.06 -9.88 -1.03
CA ILE A 121 39.70 -9.77 0.39
C ILE A 121 38.23 -9.41 0.56
N SER A 122 37.66 -9.86 1.68
CA SER A 122 36.29 -9.53 2.08
C SER A 122 36.11 -8.05 2.49
N ALA A 123 34.86 -7.58 2.46
CA ALA A 123 34.51 -6.26 2.98
C ALA A 123 34.84 -6.11 4.47
N GLU A 124 34.66 -7.20 5.24
CA GLU A 124 34.98 -7.23 6.66
C GLU A 124 36.47 -7.02 6.94
N ILE A 125 37.38 -7.62 6.14
CA ILE A 125 38.83 -7.37 6.28
C ILE A 125 39.18 -5.93 5.95
N ARG A 126 38.64 -5.40 4.84
CA ARG A 126 38.79 -4.00 4.48
C ARG A 126 38.37 -3.09 5.63
N ASP A 127 37.20 -3.35 6.21
CA ASP A 127 36.65 -2.54 7.31
C ASP A 127 37.51 -2.65 8.57
N ILE A 128 38.03 -3.84 8.93
CA ILE A 128 38.97 -4.00 10.06
C ILE A 128 40.19 -3.10 9.87
N VAL A 129 40.80 -3.09 8.69
CA VAL A 129 41.98 -2.25 8.41
C VAL A 129 41.65 -0.77 8.54
N LEU A 130 40.52 -0.32 7.98
CA LEU A 130 40.12 1.09 8.02
C LEU A 130 39.78 1.58 9.44
N ILE A 131 39.18 0.71 10.27
CA ILE A 131 38.82 0.99 11.65
C ILE A 131 40.07 1.06 12.54
N HIS A 132 41.01 0.13 12.35
CA HIS A 132 42.29 0.08 13.09
C HIS A 132 43.37 0.97 12.45
N SER A 133 42.97 2.04 11.77
CA SER A 133 43.89 3.07 11.29
C SER A 133 44.75 3.60 12.43
N ASP A 134 44.10 3.98 13.54
CA ASP A 134 44.72 4.43 14.77
C ASP A 134 43.88 3.98 15.97
N ASN A 135 44.48 4.00 17.16
CA ASN A 135 43.81 3.56 18.37
C ASN A 135 42.55 4.37 18.72
N LYS A 136 42.51 5.68 18.42
CA LYS A 136 41.36 6.55 18.74
C LYS A 136 40.15 6.17 17.90
N ARG A 137 40.33 6.02 16.58
CA ARG A 137 39.29 5.59 15.63
C ARG A 137 38.74 4.22 16.00
N TYR A 138 39.63 3.26 16.29
CA TYR A 138 39.22 1.91 16.68
C TYR A 138 38.32 1.94 17.93
N HIS A 139 38.75 2.62 19.00
CA HIS A 139 37.99 2.68 20.25
C HIS A 139 36.63 3.36 20.05
N VAL A 140 36.58 4.47 19.31
CA VAL A 140 35.31 5.15 19.03
C VAL A 140 34.36 4.26 18.21
N VAL A 141 34.85 3.61 17.15
CA VAL A 141 34.02 2.71 16.33
C VAL A 141 33.55 1.51 17.15
N LYS A 142 34.42 0.93 17.99
CA LYS A 142 34.06 -0.17 18.89
C LYS A 142 32.88 0.21 19.80
N LEU A 143 32.98 1.34 20.50
CA LEU A 143 31.91 1.82 21.39
C LEU A 143 30.60 2.15 20.64
N ILE A 144 30.71 2.63 19.39
CA ILE A 144 29.55 2.84 18.51
C ILE A 144 28.86 1.50 18.17
N LEU A 145 29.64 0.49 17.79
CA LEU A 145 29.11 -0.84 17.45
C LEU A 145 28.49 -1.54 18.68
N GLU A 146 29.05 -1.31 19.86
CA GLU A 146 28.53 -1.79 21.15
C GLU A 146 27.30 -1.00 21.64
N ASN A 147 26.91 0.09 20.96
CA ASN A 147 25.82 0.98 21.37
C ASN A 147 26.00 1.59 22.79
N ASN A 148 27.23 1.77 23.25
CA ASN A 148 27.54 2.28 24.59
C ASN A 148 27.81 3.80 24.57
N ILE A 149 26.74 4.60 24.54
CA ILE A 149 26.83 6.07 24.44
C ILE A 149 27.57 6.68 25.65
N ARG A 150 27.32 6.17 26.87
CA ARG A 150 27.92 6.71 28.10
C ARG A 150 29.44 6.57 28.08
N GLU A 151 29.96 5.39 27.76
CA GLU A 151 31.41 5.19 27.65
C GLU A 151 32.00 5.93 26.45
N LEU A 152 31.25 6.07 25.35
CA LEU A 152 31.67 6.89 24.21
C LEU A 152 31.84 8.36 24.60
N GLU A 153 30.86 8.97 25.27
CA GLU A 153 30.95 10.36 25.77
C GLU A 153 32.16 10.56 26.70
N LYS A 154 32.36 9.63 27.64
CA LYS A 154 33.49 9.64 28.56
C LYS A 154 34.82 9.52 27.81
N TYR A 155 34.91 8.63 26.83
CA TYR A 155 36.10 8.44 26.01
C TYR A 155 36.42 9.70 25.18
N LEU A 156 35.43 10.30 24.52
CA LEU A 156 35.60 11.52 23.74
C LEU A 156 36.11 12.68 24.60
N LYS A 157 35.53 12.85 25.80
CA LYS A 157 35.97 13.86 26.77
C LYS A 157 37.41 13.63 27.25
N ASN A 158 37.75 12.39 27.63
CA ASN A 158 39.07 12.05 28.16
C ASN A 158 40.19 12.16 27.11
N ASN A 159 39.85 12.02 25.82
CA ASN A 159 40.80 12.08 24.71
C ASN A 159 40.75 13.42 23.94
N TYR A 160 40.02 14.42 24.45
CA TYR A 160 39.85 15.74 23.85
C TYR A 160 39.37 15.69 22.39
N ILE A 161 38.43 14.79 22.08
CA ILE A 161 37.82 14.63 20.76
C ILE A 161 36.51 15.43 20.74
N ASP A 162 36.61 16.71 20.41
CA ASP A 162 35.48 17.63 20.39
C ASP A 162 34.50 17.39 19.22
N GLU A 163 34.98 16.79 18.13
CA GLU A 163 34.16 16.43 16.97
C GLU A 163 34.62 15.12 16.35
N LEU A 164 33.67 14.28 15.94
CA LEU A 164 33.96 12.96 15.36
C LEU A 164 34.51 13.07 13.93
N LYS A 165 34.36 14.21 13.25
CA LYS A 165 34.91 14.46 11.91
C LYS A 165 36.42 14.32 11.87
N VAL A 166 37.15 14.55 12.96
CA VAL A 166 38.61 14.34 13.02
C VAL A 166 39.02 12.88 12.84
N LEU A 167 38.09 11.94 13.00
CA LEU A 167 38.32 10.52 12.76
C LEU A 167 38.19 10.13 11.29
N ASN A 168 37.70 11.04 10.44
CA ASN A 168 37.60 10.81 9.01
C ASN A 168 38.94 11.06 8.31
N ASP A 169 39.15 10.33 7.23
CA ASP A 169 40.22 10.60 6.26
C ASP A 169 39.70 10.38 4.82
N LYS A 170 40.59 10.36 3.83
CA LYS A 170 40.23 10.15 2.42
C LYS A 170 39.65 8.76 2.12
N TYR A 171 39.83 7.79 3.02
CA TYR A 171 39.45 6.38 2.90
C TYR A 171 38.30 5.97 3.84
N PHE A 172 38.15 6.66 4.96
CA PHE A 172 37.18 6.35 6.01
C PHE A 172 36.33 7.59 6.35
N GLN A 173 35.02 7.43 6.26
CA GLN A 173 34.06 8.42 6.73
C GLN A 173 33.16 7.74 7.77
N LEU A 174 33.23 8.18 9.02
CA LEU A 174 32.54 7.53 10.14
C LEU A 174 31.03 7.43 9.92
N THR A 175 30.38 8.51 9.48
CA THR A 175 28.92 8.55 9.22
C THR A 175 28.52 7.60 8.09
N LYS A 176 29.33 7.55 7.02
CA LYS A 176 29.19 6.59 5.92
C LYS A 176 29.33 5.17 6.43
N TYR A 177 30.37 4.90 7.22
CA TYR A 177 30.65 3.58 7.79
C TYR A 177 29.50 3.11 8.67
N CYS A 178 29.01 3.90 9.62
CA CYS A 178 27.88 3.53 10.48
C CYS A 178 26.60 3.24 9.67
N THR A 179 26.32 4.05 8.65
CA THR A 179 25.16 3.86 7.76
C THR A 179 25.31 2.58 6.92
N GLN A 180 26.50 2.35 6.36
CA GLN A 180 26.80 1.18 5.54
C GLN A 180 26.86 -0.10 6.38
N TYR A 181 27.36 -0.03 7.61
CA TYR A 181 27.40 -1.16 8.53
C TYR A 181 25.98 -1.71 8.76
N ASN A 182 25.03 -0.84 9.10
CA ASN A 182 23.63 -1.24 9.25
C ASN A 182 23.06 -1.81 7.93
N LYS A 183 23.34 -1.20 6.78
CA LYS A 183 22.87 -1.71 5.47
C LYS A 183 23.47 -3.08 5.13
N ASN A 184 24.77 -3.26 5.33
CA ASN A 184 25.49 -4.50 5.03
C ASN A 184 25.05 -5.61 5.97
N LYS A 185 24.87 -5.31 7.26
CA LYS A 185 24.33 -6.26 8.25
C LYS A 185 22.90 -6.67 7.89
N PHE A 186 22.05 -5.72 7.49
CA PHE A 186 20.71 -6.00 6.98
C PHE A 186 20.73 -6.94 5.77
N ASN A 187 21.54 -6.63 4.76
CA ASN A 187 21.67 -7.47 3.57
C ASN A 187 22.23 -8.85 3.89
N LYS A 188 23.19 -8.96 4.83
CA LYS A 188 23.77 -10.23 5.26
C LYS A 188 22.72 -11.12 5.95
N ILE A 189 21.96 -10.56 6.89
CA ILE A 189 20.86 -11.27 7.58
C ILE A 189 19.79 -11.68 6.56
N LYS A 190 19.37 -10.76 5.68
CA LYS A 190 18.40 -11.04 4.62
C LYS A 190 18.87 -12.18 3.70
N LYS A 191 20.12 -12.14 3.24
CA LYS A 191 20.71 -13.18 2.39
C LYS A 191 20.82 -14.53 3.11
N ASN A 192 21.11 -14.53 4.41
CA ASN A 192 21.13 -15.75 5.22
C ASN A 192 19.71 -16.35 5.35
N ILE A 193 18.70 -15.53 5.57
CA ILE A 193 17.29 -15.93 5.58
C ILE A 193 16.88 -16.47 4.21
N GLU A 194 17.20 -15.78 3.12
CA GLU A 194 16.94 -16.23 1.74
C GLU A 194 17.57 -17.60 1.47
N LYS A 195 18.82 -17.81 1.88
CA LYS A 195 19.51 -19.11 1.77
C LYS A 195 18.79 -20.21 2.56
N GLN A 196 18.37 -19.93 3.80
CA GLN A 196 17.64 -20.91 4.61
C GLN A 196 16.26 -21.25 4.01
N PHE A 197 15.54 -20.24 3.51
CA PHE A 197 14.23 -20.44 2.87
C PHE A 197 14.35 -21.21 1.56
N ASN A 198 15.35 -20.89 0.73
CA ASN A 198 15.64 -21.62 -0.49
C ASN A 198 15.99 -23.09 -0.23
N LYS A 199 16.77 -23.37 0.83
CA LYS A 199 17.11 -24.75 1.24
C LYS A 199 15.85 -25.55 1.63
N LYS A 200 14.85 -24.89 2.20
CA LYS A 200 13.57 -25.51 2.63
C LYS A 200 12.45 -25.44 1.57
N GLY A 201 12.68 -24.80 0.42
CA GLY A 201 11.68 -24.64 -0.64
C GLY A 201 10.55 -23.67 -0.30
N TYR A 202 10.77 -22.72 0.61
CA TYR A 202 9.78 -21.68 0.94
C TYR A 202 9.79 -20.55 -0.09
N ASP A 203 8.62 -19.94 -0.32
CA ASP A 203 8.52 -18.73 -1.14
C ASP A 203 9.21 -17.54 -0.44
N ILE A 204 10.09 -16.87 -1.19
CA ILE A 204 10.87 -15.71 -0.75
C ILE A 204 10.38 -14.40 -1.40
N SER A 205 9.25 -14.39 -2.11
CA SER A 205 8.69 -13.22 -2.78
C SER A 205 8.47 -12.05 -1.81
N GLU A 206 7.85 -12.32 -0.66
CA GLU A 206 7.62 -11.35 0.42
C GLU A 206 8.95 -10.82 0.98
N LEU A 207 9.89 -11.72 1.30
CA LEU A 207 11.22 -11.38 1.82
C LEU A 207 12.00 -10.48 0.85
N LYS A 208 11.93 -10.75 -0.46
CA LYS A 208 12.56 -9.91 -1.50
C LYS A 208 12.01 -8.48 -1.45
N SER A 209 10.72 -8.31 -1.19
CA SER A 209 10.06 -7.00 -1.13
C SER A 209 10.47 -6.15 0.09
N ILE A 210 10.94 -6.79 1.17
CA ILE A 210 11.33 -6.13 2.42
C ILE A 210 12.57 -5.25 2.22
N LYS A 211 12.41 -3.95 2.47
CA LYS A 211 13.47 -2.92 2.36
C LYS A 211 13.91 -2.31 3.69
N LYS A 212 13.18 -2.53 4.78
CA LYS A 212 13.46 -1.91 6.09
C LYS A 212 13.71 -2.96 7.15
N ARG A 213 14.55 -2.61 8.14
CA ARG A 213 14.90 -3.46 9.28
C ARG A 213 13.68 -3.90 10.09
N ASN A 214 12.76 -2.98 10.41
CA ASN A 214 11.59 -3.30 11.23
C ASN A 214 10.68 -4.30 10.53
N ASP A 215 10.52 -4.16 9.22
CA ASP A 215 9.73 -5.10 8.40
C ASP A 215 10.42 -6.46 8.35
N LEU A 216 11.76 -6.51 8.26
CA LEU A 216 12.51 -7.77 8.34
C LEU A 216 12.41 -8.42 9.73
N LYS A 217 12.51 -7.65 10.81
CA LYS A 217 12.31 -8.15 12.18
C LYS A 217 10.89 -8.70 12.36
N LYS A 218 9.89 -7.94 11.90
CA LYS A 218 8.48 -8.37 11.88
C LYS A 218 8.31 -9.67 11.09
N TYR A 219 8.89 -9.76 9.90
CA TYR A 219 8.86 -10.96 9.06
C TYR A 219 9.52 -12.18 9.72
N ILE A 220 10.69 -11.99 10.37
CA ILE A 220 11.35 -13.06 11.14
C ILE A 220 10.44 -13.54 12.27
N ILE A 221 9.80 -12.61 13.00
CA ILE A 221 8.88 -12.94 14.09
C ILE A 221 7.62 -13.64 13.56
N GLU A 222 7.06 -13.19 12.45
CA GLU A 222 5.84 -13.78 11.85
C GLU A 222 6.08 -15.15 11.22
N ASN A 223 7.34 -15.46 10.87
CA ASN A 223 7.74 -16.72 10.25
C ASN A 223 8.71 -17.52 11.15
N PHE A 224 8.71 -17.27 12.47
CA PHE A 224 9.70 -17.85 13.38
C PHE A 224 9.74 -19.39 13.30
N ASP A 225 8.58 -20.02 13.05
CA ASP A 225 8.43 -21.47 12.92
C ASP A 225 9.12 -22.08 11.69
N LYS A 226 9.57 -21.25 10.75
CA LYS A 226 10.30 -21.65 9.55
C LYS A 226 11.83 -21.66 9.75
N PHE A 227 12.33 -21.12 10.86
CA PHE A 227 13.76 -21.01 11.16
C PHE A 227 14.19 -22.00 12.24
N ASP A 228 15.31 -22.68 12.03
CA ASP A 228 15.84 -23.62 13.03
C ASP A 228 16.61 -22.89 14.15
N ASN A 229 17.00 -21.63 13.93
CA ASN A 229 17.80 -20.83 14.86
C ASN A 229 17.37 -19.35 14.84
N TYR A 230 16.07 -19.10 15.06
CA TYR A 230 15.49 -17.76 15.00
C TYR A 230 16.07 -16.82 16.06
N THR A 231 16.43 -17.32 17.26
CA THR A 231 17.02 -16.52 18.34
C THR A 231 18.31 -15.86 17.90
N GLN A 232 19.21 -16.60 17.25
CA GLN A 232 20.43 -16.04 16.68
C GLN A 232 20.13 -14.99 15.59
N LEU A 233 19.13 -15.23 14.72
CA LEU A 233 18.73 -14.25 13.71
C LEU A 233 18.14 -12.97 14.34
N ILE A 234 17.40 -13.10 15.44
CA ILE A 234 16.90 -11.96 16.21
C ILE A 234 18.06 -11.21 16.86
N GLU A 235 18.98 -11.87 17.55
CA GLU A 235 20.17 -11.26 18.15
C GLU A 235 21.04 -10.56 17.10
N GLU A 236 21.29 -11.21 15.96
CA GLU A 236 21.95 -10.61 14.82
C GLU A 236 21.17 -9.40 14.31
N SER A 237 19.84 -9.48 14.30
CA SER A 237 18.95 -8.36 13.95
C SER A 237 18.88 -7.26 15.00
N GLU A 238 19.47 -7.48 16.18
CA GLU A 238 19.58 -6.52 17.27
C GLU A 238 20.96 -5.87 17.35
N SER A 239 22.00 -6.55 16.85
CA SER A 239 23.39 -6.08 16.73
C SER A 239 23.64 -4.90 15.77
N TYR A 240 22.59 -4.20 15.34
CA TYR A 240 22.73 -2.96 14.58
C TYR A 240 23.10 -1.79 15.50
N ILE A 241 23.71 -0.77 14.91
CA ILE A 241 23.83 0.53 15.57
C ILE A 241 22.42 1.09 15.75
N LYS A 242 21.98 1.21 17.01
CA LYS A 242 20.69 1.76 17.43
C LYS A 242 20.55 3.19 16.92
N GLN A 243 19.33 3.61 16.64
CA GLN A 243 19.06 4.96 16.13
C GLN A 243 19.58 6.06 17.07
N ILE A 244 19.53 5.84 18.40
CA ILE A 244 20.07 6.77 19.40
C ILE A 244 21.58 6.95 19.20
N MET A 245 22.32 5.87 18.96
CA MET A 245 23.76 5.92 18.70
C MET A 245 24.07 6.61 17.36
N LEU A 246 23.30 6.33 16.30
CA LEU A 246 23.45 7.07 15.04
C LEU A 246 23.18 8.58 15.21
N ASN A 247 22.14 8.93 15.96
CA ASN A 247 21.82 10.32 16.27
C ASN A 247 22.95 10.99 17.07
N PHE A 248 23.57 10.26 17.99
CA PHE A 248 24.76 10.71 18.72
C PHE A 248 25.94 10.97 17.78
N VAL A 249 26.29 10.01 16.92
CA VAL A 249 27.37 10.16 15.93
C VAL A 249 27.12 11.34 15.01
N HIS A 250 25.87 11.50 14.53
CA HIS A 250 25.51 12.62 13.67
C HIS A 250 25.57 13.96 14.39
N GLN A 251 25.12 14.02 15.65
CA GLN A 251 25.15 15.22 16.47
C GLN A 251 26.59 15.69 16.73
N HIS A 252 27.45 14.78 17.18
CA HIS A 252 28.84 15.06 17.54
C HIS A 252 29.79 15.04 16.33
N PHE A 253 29.26 14.96 15.10
CA PHE A 253 30.09 14.90 13.91
C PHE A 253 30.91 16.17 13.72
N ASP A 254 30.29 17.34 13.91
CA ASP A 254 30.88 18.65 13.68
C ASP A 254 30.58 19.56 14.88
N LYS A 255 31.56 20.36 15.33
CA LYS A 255 31.38 21.21 16.54
C LYS A 255 30.18 22.15 16.41
N ARG A 256 29.99 22.79 15.24
CA ARG A 256 28.88 23.72 14.98
C ARG A 256 27.55 22.99 15.03
N ARG A 257 27.47 21.82 14.39
CA ARG A 257 26.27 20.97 14.42
C ARG A 257 25.91 20.54 15.83
N ASN A 258 26.89 20.08 16.62
CA ASN A 258 26.67 19.66 18.01
C ASN A 258 26.14 20.83 18.85
N PHE A 259 26.77 21.99 18.75
CA PHE A 259 26.33 23.20 19.44
C PHE A 259 24.87 23.54 19.13
N ILE A 260 24.51 23.60 17.85
CA ILE A 260 23.15 23.95 17.42
C ILE A 260 22.14 22.89 17.86
N ILE A 261 22.43 21.60 17.71
CA ILE A 261 21.55 20.52 18.15
C ILE A 261 21.34 20.55 19.67
N ASN A 262 22.36 20.91 20.46
CA ASN A 262 22.19 21.07 21.90
C ASN A 262 21.23 22.20 22.24
N LEU A 263 21.29 23.34 21.55
CA LEU A 263 20.31 24.42 21.72
C LEU A 263 18.90 23.98 21.32
N ILE A 264 18.76 23.22 20.23
CA ILE A 264 17.48 22.63 19.79
C ILE A 264 16.91 21.71 20.87
N LYS A 265 17.70 20.76 21.37
CA LYS A 265 17.30 19.81 22.43
C LYS A 265 16.90 20.50 23.74
N ARG A 266 17.58 21.60 24.10
CA ARG A 266 17.27 22.39 25.30
C ARG A 266 16.12 23.39 25.10
N ASN A 267 15.52 23.42 23.90
CA ASN A 267 14.46 24.35 23.54
C ASN A 267 14.87 25.84 23.66
N GLU A 268 16.15 26.18 23.45
CA GLU A 268 16.72 27.53 23.64
C GLU A 268 16.53 28.43 22.40
N ILE A 269 15.27 28.64 21.97
CA ILE A 269 14.92 29.36 20.72
C ILE A 269 15.55 30.76 20.65
N LYS A 270 15.58 31.51 21.77
CA LYS A 270 16.16 32.87 21.81
C LYS A 270 17.63 32.89 21.40
N LYS A 271 18.44 31.96 21.95
CA LYS A 271 19.87 31.86 21.62
C LYS A 271 20.10 31.39 20.18
N LEU A 272 19.25 30.48 19.67
CA LEU A 272 19.30 30.08 18.27
C LEU A 272 18.99 31.24 17.33
N LYS A 273 17.98 32.05 17.63
CA LYS A 273 17.62 33.23 16.84
C LYS A 273 18.78 34.24 16.79
N GLU A 274 19.42 34.50 17.93
CA GLU A 274 20.61 35.36 17.99
C GLU A 274 21.78 34.77 17.18
N TYR A 275 22.03 33.45 17.31
CA TYR A 275 23.06 32.77 16.55
C TYR A 275 22.83 32.84 15.03
N ILE A 276 21.59 32.60 14.57
CA ILE A 276 21.17 32.71 13.16
C ILE A 276 21.47 34.12 12.63
N LYS A 277 21.10 35.15 13.40
CA LYS A 277 21.29 36.56 13.03
C LYS A 277 22.77 36.93 12.93
N ILE A 278 23.57 36.60 13.94
CA ILE A 278 25.01 36.96 13.99
C ILE A 278 25.79 36.25 12.88
N ASN A 279 25.50 34.96 12.64
CA ASN A 279 26.30 34.13 11.73
C ASN A 279 25.71 34.04 10.31
N LYS A 280 24.60 34.73 10.01
CA LYS A 280 23.84 34.60 8.75
C LYS A 280 23.60 33.13 8.39
N PHE A 281 23.15 32.35 9.37
CA PHE A 281 23.08 30.90 9.33
C PHE A 281 21.64 30.42 9.06
N ALA A 282 21.46 29.35 8.27
CA ALA A 282 20.18 28.67 8.08
C ALA A 282 20.31 27.16 8.32
N PHE A 283 19.28 26.49 8.83
CA PHE A 283 19.42 25.08 9.28
C PHE A 283 19.81 24.10 8.16
N GLN A 284 19.51 24.42 6.89
CA GLN A 284 19.86 23.62 5.72
C GLN A 284 21.37 23.36 5.63
N VAL A 285 22.24 24.28 6.09
CA VAL A 285 23.69 24.07 6.05
C VAL A 285 24.20 23.02 7.06
N LEU A 286 23.33 22.50 7.94
CA LEU A 286 23.65 21.34 8.76
C LEU A 286 23.45 20.03 8.00
N ASN A 287 22.62 20.04 6.96
CA ASN A 287 22.30 18.84 6.20
C ASN A 287 23.51 18.40 5.39
N ASP A 288 23.70 17.09 5.33
CA ASP A 288 24.65 16.43 4.44
C ASP A 288 24.02 15.13 3.90
N LYS A 289 24.80 14.29 3.23
CA LYS A 289 24.31 13.01 2.67
C LYS A 289 23.78 12.04 3.75
N TYR A 290 24.21 12.18 5.00
CA TYR A 290 23.93 11.25 6.10
C TYR A 290 23.09 11.90 7.21
N PHE A 291 22.98 13.23 7.26
CA PHE A 291 22.23 13.98 8.26
C PHE A 291 21.22 14.95 7.63
N ASP A 292 20.01 14.96 8.18
CA ASP A 292 18.90 15.83 7.77
C ASP A 292 18.25 16.36 9.05
N ILE A 293 18.37 17.67 9.28
CA ILE A 293 17.94 18.34 10.50
C ILE A 293 16.42 18.26 10.71
N ILE A 294 15.64 18.25 9.63
CA ILE A 294 14.18 18.14 9.70
C ILE A 294 13.81 16.73 10.15
N LYS A 295 14.40 15.69 9.53
CA LYS A 295 14.20 14.30 9.96
C LYS A 295 14.66 14.07 11.39
N TYR A 296 15.77 14.69 11.78
CA TYR A 296 16.27 14.64 13.14
C TYR A 296 15.25 15.23 14.12
N CYS A 297 14.73 16.42 13.86
CA CYS A 297 13.77 17.06 14.76
C CYS A 297 12.40 16.36 14.78
N LYS A 298 11.95 15.78 13.66
CA LYS A 298 10.70 15.00 13.56
C LYS A 298 10.77 13.65 14.28
N SER A 299 11.96 13.12 14.53
CA SER A 299 12.14 11.84 15.22
C SER A 299 11.75 11.95 16.69
N ARG A 300 10.71 11.19 17.09
CA ARG A 300 10.23 11.10 18.49
C ARG A 300 11.35 10.78 19.48
N VAL A 301 12.34 9.99 19.08
CA VAL A 301 13.50 9.60 19.91
C VAL A 301 14.32 10.80 20.40
N ASN A 302 14.28 11.93 19.69
CA ASN A 302 15.05 13.11 20.05
C ASN A 302 14.30 14.08 20.98
N ASN A 303 13.01 13.84 21.27
CA ASN A 303 12.18 14.64 22.16
C ASN A 303 12.23 16.16 21.88
N ILE A 304 12.20 16.55 20.59
CA ILE A 304 12.19 17.97 20.20
C ILE A 304 10.77 18.53 20.37
N SER A 305 10.65 19.71 20.98
CA SER A 305 9.36 20.36 21.18
C SER A 305 8.73 20.76 19.82
N PRO A 306 7.40 20.73 19.65
CA PRO A 306 6.74 21.19 18.43
C PRO A 306 7.14 22.63 18.06
N LYS A 307 7.19 23.54 19.04
CA LYS A 307 7.60 24.94 18.84
C LYS A 307 9.04 25.06 18.29
N MET A 308 9.97 24.24 18.78
CA MET A 308 11.33 24.23 18.26
C MET A 308 11.38 23.63 16.86
N PHE A 309 10.58 22.60 16.58
CA PHE A 309 10.46 22.03 15.24
C PHE A 309 9.97 23.07 14.24
N ASP A 310 8.89 23.79 14.56
CA ASP A 310 8.37 24.88 13.73
C ASP A 310 9.41 25.96 13.52
N PHE A 311 10.15 26.34 14.57
CA PHE A 311 11.25 27.30 14.46
C PHE A 311 12.34 26.83 13.48
N VAL A 312 12.72 25.55 13.52
CA VAL A 312 13.69 24.96 12.57
C VAL A 312 13.15 24.98 11.14
N ILE A 313 11.87 24.67 10.93
CA ILE A 313 11.21 24.68 9.62
C ILE A 313 11.19 26.09 9.02
N LEU A 314 10.80 27.10 9.80
CA LEU A 314 10.72 28.50 9.35
C LEU A 314 12.11 29.07 9.01
N ASN A 315 13.16 28.62 9.71
CA ASN A 315 14.54 29.08 9.51
C ASN A 315 15.41 28.09 8.70
N PHE A 316 14.78 27.27 7.85
CA PHE A 316 15.48 26.20 7.16
C PHE A 316 16.47 26.69 6.10
N SER A 317 16.07 27.57 5.18
CA SER A 317 16.97 28.17 4.17
C SER A 317 17.04 29.69 4.32
N ILE A 318 18.10 30.30 3.78
CA ILE A 318 18.30 31.76 3.86
C ILE A 318 17.19 32.49 3.07
N GLU A 319 16.80 31.93 1.93
CA GLU A 319 15.73 32.48 1.09
C GLU A 319 14.40 32.48 1.84
N ARG A 320 14.07 31.37 2.53
CA ARG A 320 12.87 31.27 3.37
C ARG A 320 12.90 32.30 4.50
N ILE A 321 14.01 32.44 5.23
CA ILE A 321 14.14 33.42 6.32
C ILE A 321 13.86 34.84 5.80
N ASN A 322 14.51 35.23 4.71
CA ASN A 322 14.38 36.59 4.18
C ASN A 322 12.95 36.86 3.66
N VAL A 323 12.34 35.90 2.96
CA VAL A 323 10.95 36.05 2.47
C VAL A 323 9.97 36.16 3.63
N LEU A 324 10.12 35.33 4.66
CA LEU A 324 9.28 35.39 5.85
C LEU A 324 9.46 36.71 6.62
N GLU A 325 10.68 37.26 6.66
CA GLU A 325 10.92 38.56 7.29
C GLU A 325 10.16 39.71 6.60
N PHE A 326 10.07 39.71 5.27
CA PHE A 326 9.25 40.71 4.55
C PHE A 326 7.74 40.49 4.78
N ILE A 327 7.29 39.23 4.85
CA ILE A 327 5.89 38.87 5.11
C ILE A 327 5.48 39.34 6.50
N ASP A 328 6.26 38.99 7.53
CA ASP A 328 5.98 39.35 8.92
C ASP A 328 6.01 40.87 9.16
N LYS A 329 6.69 41.64 8.29
CA LYS A 329 6.70 43.12 8.31
C LYS A 329 5.70 43.76 7.35
N ASN A 330 4.90 42.98 6.63
CA ASN A 330 3.99 43.46 5.59
C ASN A 330 4.65 44.35 4.51
N GLN A 331 5.90 44.08 4.16
CA GLN A 331 6.70 44.87 3.20
C GLN A 331 6.62 44.30 1.77
N ILE A 332 5.48 44.50 1.10
CA ILE A 332 5.21 43.93 -0.25
C ILE A 332 6.25 44.39 -1.28
N ASP A 333 6.54 45.69 -1.36
CA ASP A 333 7.49 46.23 -2.36
C ASP A 333 8.92 45.72 -2.14
N GLY A 334 9.33 45.58 -0.87
CA GLY A 334 10.60 45.00 -0.49
C GLY A 334 10.70 43.52 -0.91
N LEU A 335 9.65 42.75 -0.61
CA LEU A 335 9.56 41.34 -1.02
C LEU A 335 9.62 41.22 -2.55
N LYS A 336 8.84 42.02 -3.28
CA LYS A 336 8.78 42.03 -4.74
C LYS A 336 10.15 42.32 -5.37
N THR A 337 10.87 43.30 -4.85
CA THR A 337 12.24 43.63 -5.29
C THR A 337 13.18 42.46 -5.02
N TYR A 338 13.14 41.92 -3.80
CA TYR A 338 13.96 40.78 -3.39
C TYR A 338 13.73 39.53 -4.27
N LEU A 339 12.48 39.19 -4.58
CA LEU A 339 12.13 38.06 -5.44
C LEU A 339 12.68 38.21 -6.86
N LYS A 340 12.59 39.43 -7.44
CA LYS A 340 13.11 39.73 -8.78
C LYS A 340 14.64 39.65 -8.83
N GLU A 341 15.33 40.33 -7.92
CA GLU A 341 16.80 40.39 -7.89
C GLU A 341 17.42 39.00 -7.70
N ASN A 342 16.82 38.17 -6.84
CA ASN A 342 17.33 36.83 -6.53
C ASN A 342 16.72 35.72 -7.40
N LYS A 343 15.81 36.06 -8.32
CA LYS A 343 15.06 35.11 -9.18
C LYS A 343 14.40 33.98 -8.36
N ILE A 344 13.82 34.35 -7.22
CA ILE A 344 13.17 33.40 -6.30
C ILE A 344 11.71 33.25 -6.70
N GLU A 345 11.27 32.01 -6.78
CA GLU A 345 9.86 31.64 -6.95
C GLU A 345 9.31 31.20 -5.60
N LEU A 346 8.24 31.83 -5.11
CA LEU A 346 7.68 31.54 -3.79
C LEU A 346 7.31 30.05 -3.63
N LYS A 347 6.81 29.41 -4.69
CA LYS A 347 6.49 27.97 -4.74
C LYS A 347 7.69 27.09 -4.43
N LYS A 348 8.92 27.51 -4.76
CA LYS A 348 10.15 26.74 -4.46
C LYS A 348 10.52 26.76 -2.98
N LEU A 349 9.93 27.66 -2.20
CA LEU A 349 10.09 27.65 -0.75
C LEU A 349 9.26 26.56 -0.09
N ASN A 350 8.21 26.07 -0.77
CA ASN A 350 7.36 25.01 -0.27
C ASN A 350 8.07 23.66 -0.31
N ASP A 351 7.88 22.86 0.73
CA ASP A 351 8.34 21.48 0.83
C ASP A 351 7.29 20.63 1.58
N ASN A 352 7.62 19.38 1.91
CA ASN A 352 6.69 18.47 2.61
C ASN A 352 6.35 18.90 4.05
N TYR A 353 6.96 19.97 4.57
CA TYR A 353 6.84 20.44 5.94
C TYR A 353 6.47 21.93 6.03
N PHE A 354 6.61 22.69 4.94
CA PHE A 354 6.32 24.11 4.88
C PHE A 354 5.55 24.46 3.61
N ASN A 355 4.45 25.19 3.78
CA ASN A 355 3.70 25.82 2.70
C ASN A 355 3.51 27.31 3.04
N ILE A 356 4.01 28.18 2.16
CA ILE A 356 3.99 29.62 2.38
C ILE A 356 2.57 30.21 2.41
N VAL A 357 1.64 29.65 1.64
CA VAL A 357 0.23 30.08 1.65
C VAL A 357 -0.42 29.70 2.97
N GLU A 358 -0.22 28.47 3.44
CA GLU A 358 -0.70 28.05 4.76
C GLU A 358 -0.07 28.87 5.89
N TYR A 359 1.21 29.21 5.80
CA TYR A 359 1.88 30.06 6.77
C TYR A 359 1.17 31.41 6.90
N CYS A 360 0.92 32.09 5.78
CA CYS A 360 0.21 33.36 5.75
C CYS A 360 -1.25 33.27 6.24
N ASN A 361 -1.93 32.14 5.99
CA ASN A 361 -3.32 31.93 6.39
C ASN A 361 -3.47 31.51 7.87
N LYS A 362 -2.46 30.87 8.48
CA LYS A 362 -2.46 30.49 9.90
C LYS A 362 -2.18 31.67 10.84
N LYS A 363 -1.59 32.74 10.30
CA LYS A 363 -1.27 33.97 11.02
C LYS A 363 -2.51 34.83 11.20
N GLU A 364 -2.65 35.47 12.37
CA GLU A 364 -3.75 36.42 12.62
C GLU A 364 -3.66 37.61 11.65
N GLU A 365 -4.79 38.27 11.36
CA GLU A 365 -4.84 39.39 10.40
C GLU A 365 -3.96 40.57 10.80
N GLU A 366 -3.72 40.76 12.11
CA GLU A 366 -2.83 41.79 12.63
C GLU A 366 -1.34 41.48 12.35
N GLU A 367 -0.97 40.21 12.19
CA GLU A 367 0.41 39.80 11.90
C GLU A 367 0.71 39.81 10.40
N VAL A 368 -0.22 39.33 9.56
CA VAL A 368 -0.08 39.30 8.09
C VAL A 368 -1.33 39.90 7.47
N SER A 369 -1.15 41.03 6.77
CA SER A 369 -2.25 41.77 6.16
C SER A 369 -2.90 40.99 5.02
N ASN A 370 -4.18 41.24 4.76
CA ASN A 370 -4.90 40.63 3.63
C ASN A 370 -4.25 40.99 2.28
N GLU A 371 -3.65 42.17 2.16
CA GLU A 371 -2.87 42.56 0.98
C GLU A 371 -1.65 41.67 0.79
N MET A 372 -0.89 41.39 1.86
CA MET A 372 0.25 40.48 1.80
C MET A 372 -0.18 39.05 1.47
N ARG A 373 -1.27 38.54 2.06
CA ARG A 373 -1.83 37.21 1.73
C ARG A 373 -2.19 37.12 0.24
N ASN A 374 -2.91 38.11 -0.26
CA ASN A 374 -3.30 38.19 -1.67
C ASN A 374 -2.08 38.29 -2.58
N PHE A 375 -1.03 39.03 -2.18
CA PHE A 375 0.24 39.09 -2.90
C PHE A 375 0.87 37.70 -3.01
N ILE A 376 1.07 37.00 -1.89
CA ILE A 376 1.69 35.66 -1.87
C ILE A 376 0.91 34.66 -2.74
N ILE A 377 -0.42 34.65 -2.66
CA ILE A 377 -1.28 33.76 -3.45
C ILE A 377 -1.17 34.07 -4.95
N SER A 378 -1.27 35.34 -5.32
CA SER A 378 -1.23 35.79 -6.72
C SER A 378 0.16 35.75 -7.36
N HIS A 379 1.23 35.66 -6.57
CA HIS A 379 2.62 35.67 -7.06
C HIS A 379 3.37 34.36 -6.74
N LEU A 380 2.63 33.28 -6.43
CA LEU A 380 3.21 32.02 -5.93
C LEU A 380 4.24 31.41 -6.90
N ASN A 381 4.00 31.46 -8.22
CA ASN A 381 4.95 31.00 -9.22
C ASN A 381 5.38 32.14 -10.16
N SER A 382 6.51 31.97 -10.84
CA SER A 382 7.13 33.01 -11.68
C SER A 382 6.20 33.46 -12.82
N LEU A 383 5.41 32.54 -13.38
CA LEU A 383 4.47 32.86 -14.44
C LEU A 383 3.28 33.70 -13.95
N ARG A 384 2.67 33.31 -12.82
CA ARG A 384 1.63 34.09 -12.14
C ARG A 384 2.15 35.47 -11.79
N PHE A 385 3.36 35.53 -11.23
CA PHE A 385 4.03 36.78 -10.88
C PHE A 385 4.09 37.72 -12.10
N GLU A 386 4.62 37.27 -13.24
CA GLU A 386 4.76 38.13 -14.42
C GLU A 386 3.39 38.58 -14.97
N ILE A 387 2.41 37.68 -15.05
CA ILE A 387 1.08 38.01 -15.59
C ILE A 387 0.35 39.00 -14.69
N VAL A 388 0.31 38.75 -13.37
CA VAL A 388 -0.33 39.64 -12.40
C VAL A 388 0.37 41.00 -12.37
N GLU A 389 1.69 41.03 -12.49
CA GLU A 389 2.45 42.26 -12.58
C GLU A 389 2.16 43.06 -13.85
N LEU A 390 2.10 42.41 -15.01
CA LEU A 390 1.71 43.07 -16.27
C LEU A 390 0.27 43.59 -16.22
N MET A 391 -0.65 42.85 -15.58
CA MET A 391 -2.03 43.32 -15.33
C MET A 391 -2.04 44.57 -14.44
N ASN A 392 -1.31 44.56 -13.33
CA ASN A 392 -1.24 45.69 -12.40
C ASN A 392 -0.56 46.92 -13.02
N ASN A 393 0.53 46.71 -13.76
CA ASN A 393 1.26 47.81 -14.43
C ASN A 393 0.53 48.39 -15.64
N SER A 394 -0.44 47.66 -16.21
CA SER A 394 -1.33 48.18 -17.26
C SER A 394 -2.33 49.22 -16.75
N MET A 395 -2.46 49.34 -15.43
CA MET A 395 -3.37 50.28 -14.76
C MET A 395 -2.59 51.53 -14.32
N ILE A 396 -2.86 52.67 -14.94
CA ILE A 396 -2.32 53.96 -14.49
C ILE A 396 -3.27 54.51 -13.43
N LYS A 397 -2.85 54.52 -12.15
CA LYS A 397 -3.57 55.25 -11.10
C LYS A 397 -3.55 56.74 -11.46
N MET A 398 -4.73 57.37 -11.62
CA MET A 398 -4.85 58.81 -11.80
C MET A 398 -5.79 59.43 -10.76
N GLU A 399 -5.46 60.68 -10.42
CA GLU A 399 -6.25 61.60 -9.60
C GLU A 399 -7.70 61.66 -10.11
N ASN A 400 -8.66 61.65 -9.18
CA ASN A 400 -10.12 61.69 -9.41
C ASN A 400 -10.82 60.36 -9.78
N ASN A 401 -10.31 59.21 -9.32
CA ASN A 401 -10.98 57.89 -9.47
C ASN A 401 -11.23 57.42 -10.92
N ILE A 402 -10.64 58.06 -11.94
CA ILE A 402 -10.70 57.61 -13.33
C ILE A 402 -9.49 56.73 -13.62
N ILE A 403 -9.73 55.44 -13.84
CA ILE A 403 -8.70 54.47 -14.24
C ILE A 403 -8.31 54.74 -15.69
N LYS A 404 -7.06 55.16 -15.94
CA LYS A 404 -6.48 55.15 -17.30
C LYS A 404 -5.67 53.88 -17.50
N ILE A 405 -5.65 53.39 -18.74
CA ILE A 405 -4.86 52.22 -19.13
C ILE A 405 -3.60 52.64 -19.90
N ASP A 406 -2.49 51.97 -19.62
CA ASP A 406 -1.29 52.05 -20.45
C ASP A 406 -1.40 51.04 -21.59
N LYS A 407 -1.63 51.54 -22.82
CA LYS A 407 -1.78 50.69 -24.01
C LYS A 407 -0.52 49.89 -24.33
N ASN A 408 0.67 50.40 -24.01
CA ASN A 408 1.93 49.69 -24.27
C ASN A 408 2.06 48.48 -23.33
N LYS A 409 1.67 48.63 -22.07
CA LYS A 409 1.68 47.53 -21.08
C LYS A 409 0.60 46.49 -21.35
N ILE A 410 -0.56 46.91 -21.85
CA ILE A 410 -1.58 45.97 -22.33
C ILE A 410 -1.04 45.12 -23.48
N LYS A 411 -0.35 45.76 -24.45
CA LYS A 411 0.26 45.03 -25.56
C LYS A 411 1.34 44.07 -25.09
N GLU A 412 2.15 44.48 -24.12
CA GLU A 412 3.16 43.61 -23.49
C GLU A 412 2.53 42.40 -22.79
N LEU A 413 1.38 42.58 -22.11
CA LEU A 413 0.61 41.48 -21.53
C LEU A 413 0.10 40.50 -22.59
N GLU A 414 -0.51 41.00 -23.67
CA GLU A 414 -0.99 40.17 -24.78
C GLU A 414 0.15 39.39 -25.44
N GLU A 415 1.25 40.08 -25.79
CA GLU A 415 2.45 39.46 -26.39
C GLU A 415 3.08 38.42 -25.46
N TYR A 416 3.10 38.66 -24.15
CA TYR A 416 3.63 37.72 -23.17
C TYR A 416 2.77 36.45 -23.08
N ILE A 417 1.45 36.59 -22.98
CA ILE A 417 0.51 35.45 -22.95
C ILE A 417 0.66 34.62 -24.22
N GLU A 418 0.65 35.26 -25.40
CA GLU A 418 0.80 34.58 -26.69
C GLU A 418 2.15 33.85 -26.81
N LYS A 419 3.25 34.51 -26.44
CA LYS A 419 4.59 33.92 -26.49
C LYS A 419 4.76 32.74 -25.51
N SER A 420 4.13 32.82 -24.34
CA SER A 420 4.21 31.78 -23.31
C SER A 420 3.58 30.45 -23.76
N LYS A 421 2.56 30.52 -24.63
CA LYS A 421 1.71 29.38 -25.03
C LYS A 421 1.07 28.63 -23.85
N ILE A 422 0.82 29.33 -22.75
CA ILE A 422 0.27 28.73 -21.53
C ILE A 422 -1.23 28.99 -21.47
N ASP A 423 -1.97 27.97 -21.08
CA ASP A 423 -3.39 28.10 -20.81
C ASP A 423 -3.57 28.79 -19.46
N LEU A 424 -4.23 29.96 -19.39
CA LEU A 424 -4.27 30.69 -18.11
C LEU A 424 -5.07 29.94 -17.03
N LYS A 425 -5.90 28.95 -17.40
CA LYS A 425 -6.52 28.03 -16.44
C LYS A 425 -5.50 27.19 -15.67
N ASP A 426 -4.33 26.92 -16.25
CA ASP A 426 -3.23 26.20 -15.59
C ASP A 426 -2.51 27.08 -14.56
N LEU A 427 -2.78 28.39 -14.55
CA LEU A 427 -2.43 29.24 -13.42
C LEU A 427 -3.31 28.95 -12.22
N GLY A 428 -4.44 28.26 -12.35
CA GLY A 428 -5.33 27.95 -11.24
C GLY A 428 -4.75 26.92 -10.26
N ASP A 429 -5.00 27.11 -8.97
CA ASP A 429 -4.90 26.05 -7.94
C ASP A 429 -6.01 26.24 -6.90
N GLU A 430 -5.95 25.49 -5.79
CA GLU A 430 -6.94 25.57 -4.72
C GLU A 430 -7.00 26.94 -4.01
N TYR A 431 -5.97 27.78 -4.15
CA TYR A 431 -5.88 29.10 -3.53
C TYR A 431 -6.05 30.25 -4.52
N PHE A 432 -5.76 30.04 -5.80
CA PHE A 432 -5.75 31.07 -6.83
C PHE A 432 -6.54 30.66 -8.07
N ASP A 433 -7.48 31.50 -8.48
CA ASP A 433 -8.19 31.41 -9.75
C ASP A 433 -8.06 32.77 -10.44
N ILE A 434 -7.40 32.81 -11.61
CA ILE A 434 -7.08 34.08 -12.27
C ILE A 434 -8.33 34.86 -12.68
N LEU A 435 -9.47 34.18 -12.91
CA LEU A 435 -10.72 34.84 -13.27
C LEU A 435 -11.35 35.46 -12.03
N ASN A 436 -11.40 34.75 -10.90
CA ASN A 436 -11.82 35.32 -9.62
C ASN A 436 -10.93 36.49 -9.21
N TYR A 437 -9.62 36.37 -9.43
CA TYR A 437 -8.68 37.46 -9.18
C TYR A 437 -8.98 38.67 -10.09
N CYS A 438 -9.29 38.45 -11.37
CA CYS A 438 -9.72 39.51 -12.28
C CYS A 438 -11.05 40.15 -11.88
N ASP A 439 -11.98 39.36 -11.35
CA ASP A 439 -13.33 39.80 -10.99
C ASP A 439 -13.33 40.64 -9.72
N ASN A 440 -12.60 40.18 -8.70
CA ASN A 440 -12.52 40.81 -7.39
C ASN A 440 -11.68 42.09 -7.40
N ASN A 441 -10.84 42.29 -8.41
CA ASN A 441 -10.04 43.50 -8.57
C ASN A 441 -10.66 44.45 -9.62
N PHE A 442 -10.43 45.74 -9.44
CA PHE A 442 -10.94 46.81 -10.31
C PHE A 442 -10.16 46.92 -11.64
N PHE A 443 -9.97 45.84 -12.38
CA PHE A 443 -9.29 45.89 -13.68
C PHE A 443 -10.17 46.48 -14.78
N HIS A 444 -9.56 47.22 -15.70
CA HIS A 444 -10.24 47.74 -16.89
C HIS A 444 -10.79 46.60 -17.76
N ARG A 445 -11.95 46.82 -18.40
CA ARG A 445 -12.65 45.81 -19.23
C ARG A 445 -11.76 45.17 -20.30
N VAL A 446 -10.79 45.90 -20.84
CA VAL A 446 -9.83 45.39 -21.83
C VAL A 446 -8.92 44.31 -21.23
N ILE A 447 -8.39 44.51 -20.03
CA ILE A 447 -7.55 43.51 -19.34
C ILE A 447 -8.38 42.26 -19.03
N LYS A 448 -9.60 42.44 -18.47
CA LYS A 448 -10.51 41.32 -18.20
C LYS A 448 -10.79 40.51 -19.47
N ARG A 449 -11.05 41.19 -20.59
CA ARG A 449 -11.24 40.55 -21.89
C ARG A 449 -10.01 39.74 -22.32
N ILE A 450 -8.80 40.29 -22.23
CA ILE A 450 -7.56 39.57 -22.58
C ILE A 450 -7.42 38.29 -21.76
N ILE A 451 -7.66 38.36 -20.45
CA ILE A 451 -7.58 37.20 -19.58
C ILE A 451 -8.68 36.18 -19.91
N TYR A 452 -9.94 36.62 -20.11
CA TYR A 452 -11.04 35.72 -20.44
C TYR A 452 -10.87 35.05 -21.80
N ASP A 453 -10.34 35.76 -22.79
CA ASP A 453 -10.16 35.25 -24.15
C ASP A 453 -8.96 34.29 -24.25
N ASN A 454 -8.00 34.38 -23.32
CA ASN A 454 -6.87 33.46 -23.25
C ASN A 454 -6.94 32.52 -22.03
N TYR A 455 -8.09 32.45 -21.34
CA TYR A 455 -8.24 31.63 -20.14
C TYR A 455 -8.16 30.14 -20.43
N ASP A 456 -8.88 29.74 -21.48
CA ASP A 456 -8.89 28.39 -22.02
C ASP A 456 -8.61 28.48 -23.52
N THR A 457 -7.41 28.04 -23.93
CA THR A 457 -6.99 28.05 -25.34
C THR A 457 -7.93 27.22 -26.24
N GLU A 458 -8.59 26.19 -25.71
CA GLU A 458 -9.58 25.44 -26.46
C GLU A 458 -10.86 26.25 -26.63
N VAL A 459 -11.32 26.94 -25.58
CA VAL A 459 -12.45 27.88 -25.68
C VAL A 459 -12.16 28.99 -26.69
N LYS A 460 -10.92 29.48 -26.77
CA LYS A 460 -10.49 30.46 -27.77
C LYS A 460 -10.64 29.93 -29.19
N HIS A 461 -10.12 28.74 -29.50
CA HIS A 461 -10.32 28.12 -30.82
C HIS A 461 -11.79 27.87 -31.13
N ILE A 462 -12.59 27.45 -30.14
CA ILE A 462 -14.03 27.27 -30.31
C ILE A 462 -14.70 28.60 -30.65
N LYS A 463 -14.40 29.69 -29.93
CA LYS A 463 -14.89 31.03 -30.25
C LYS A 463 -14.50 31.43 -31.68
N GLU A 464 -13.27 31.19 -32.11
CA GLU A 464 -12.81 31.48 -33.47
C GLU A 464 -13.61 30.72 -34.53
N PHE A 465 -13.90 29.43 -34.34
CA PHE A 465 -14.77 28.68 -35.26
C PHE A 465 -16.19 29.25 -35.29
N LEU A 466 -16.74 29.61 -34.12
CA LEU A 466 -18.10 30.14 -33.99
C LEU A 466 -18.23 31.52 -34.64
N GLU A 467 -17.31 32.44 -34.39
CA GLU A 467 -17.31 33.79 -34.96
C GLU A 467 -17.07 33.80 -36.47
N ASN A 468 -16.27 32.85 -36.98
CA ASN A 468 -16.06 32.67 -38.42
C ASN A 468 -17.17 31.87 -39.11
N ASN A 469 -18.19 31.40 -38.37
CA ASN A 469 -19.24 30.51 -38.87
C ASN A 469 -18.68 29.23 -39.54
N ASP A 470 -17.53 28.72 -39.08
CA ASP A 470 -16.85 27.54 -39.62
C ASP A 470 -17.33 26.24 -38.94
N THR A 471 -18.53 25.82 -39.30
CA THR A 471 -19.15 24.57 -38.80
C THR A 471 -18.28 23.34 -39.12
N LYS A 472 -17.57 23.34 -40.26
CA LYS A 472 -16.73 22.22 -40.69
C LYS A 472 -15.45 22.13 -39.84
N GLY A 473 -14.80 23.25 -39.58
CA GLY A 473 -13.66 23.36 -38.68
C GLY A 473 -14.01 22.93 -37.27
N LEU A 474 -15.15 23.41 -36.73
CA LEU A 474 -15.65 23.01 -35.42
C LEU A 474 -15.90 21.50 -35.32
N LYS A 475 -16.58 20.90 -36.31
CA LYS A 475 -16.85 19.46 -36.37
C LYS A 475 -15.56 18.63 -36.43
N ASN A 476 -14.60 19.05 -37.26
CA ASN A 476 -13.30 18.40 -37.36
C ASN A 476 -12.51 18.50 -36.05
N TYR A 477 -12.57 19.66 -35.38
CA TYR A 477 -11.93 19.87 -34.08
C TYR A 477 -12.50 18.91 -33.03
N MET A 478 -13.84 18.85 -32.88
CA MET A 478 -14.51 17.94 -31.96
C MET A 478 -14.13 16.48 -32.21
N THR A 479 -14.14 16.05 -33.47
CA THR A 479 -13.81 14.67 -33.85
C THR A 479 -12.34 14.34 -33.59
N LYS A 480 -11.43 15.26 -33.89
CA LYS A 480 -9.99 15.06 -33.70
C LYS A 480 -9.61 15.00 -32.22
N LYS A 481 -10.28 15.79 -31.37
CA LYS A 481 -10.00 15.91 -29.95
C LYS A 481 -10.82 14.96 -29.07
N ASP A 482 -11.87 14.36 -29.61
CA ASP A 482 -12.83 13.51 -28.88
C ASP A 482 -13.44 14.24 -27.67
N VAL A 483 -13.95 15.45 -27.91
CA VAL A 483 -14.47 16.38 -26.90
C VAL A 483 -15.90 16.79 -27.19
N GLU A 484 -16.70 16.96 -26.14
CA GLU A 484 -18.08 17.44 -26.22
C GLU A 484 -18.14 18.97 -26.13
N LEU A 485 -19.08 19.61 -26.84
CA LEU A 485 -19.19 21.07 -26.75
C LEU A 485 -19.53 21.56 -25.33
N LYS A 486 -20.25 20.75 -24.54
CA LYS A 486 -20.57 21.01 -23.14
C LYS A 486 -19.33 21.08 -22.25
N SER A 487 -18.23 20.38 -22.56
CA SER A 487 -17.02 20.42 -21.73
C SER A 487 -16.30 21.75 -21.79
N PHE A 488 -16.58 22.58 -22.80
CA PHE A 488 -16.05 23.94 -22.88
C PHE A 488 -16.80 24.93 -21.99
N ASN A 489 -17.96 24.56 -21.46
CA ASN A 489 -18.71 25.45 -20.57
C ASN A 489 -18.04 25.56 -19.21
N ASN A 490 -17.87 26.79 -18.75
CA ASN A 490 -17.39 27.12 -17.41
C ASN A 490 -18.20 28.32 -16.86
N LYS A 491 -17.87 28.79 -15.66
CA LYS A 491 -18.58 29.91 -15.00
C LYS A 491 -18.60 31.21 -15.83
N HIS A 492 -17.66 31.37 -16.77
CA HIS A 492 -17.46 32.57 -17.59
C HIS A 492 -17.77 32.39 -19.08
N PHE A 493 -17.88 31.15 -19.56
CA PHE A 493 -18.21 30.84 -20.94
C PHE A 493 -19.29 29.77 -21.00
N ASN A 494 -20.40 30.09 -21.66
CA ASN A 494 -21.43 29.12 -22.02
C ASN A 494 -21.62 29.18 -23.53
N ILE A 495 -21.25 28.11 -24.23
CA ILE A 495 -21.20 28.05 -25.69
C ILE A 495 -22.56 28.31 -26.34
N ILE A 496 -23.66 27.85 -25.74
CA ILE A 496 -25.01 28.08 -26.25
C ILE A 496 -25.37 29.56 -26.09
N LYS A 497 -25.16 30.12 -24.90
CA LYS A 497 -25.42 31.54 -24.63
C LYS A 497 -24.55 32.44 -25.52
N PHE A 498 -23.29 32.07 -25.74
CA PHE A 498 -22.39 32.79 -26.65
C PHE A 498 -22.94 32.80 -28.08
N CYS A 499 -23.46 31.68 -28.58
CA CYS A 499 -24.10 31.62 -29.89
C CYS A 499 -25.39 32.45 -29.97
N GLN A 500 -26.19 32.46 -28.90
CA GLN A 500 -27.46 33.19 -28.85
C GLN A 500 -27.29 34.71 -28.69
N ASP A 501 -26.31 35.15 -27.91
CA ASP A 501 -26.09 36.56 -27.58
C ASP A 501 -25.24 37.29 -28.64
N ASN A 502 -24.51 36.56 -29.50
CA ASN A 502 -23.60 37.15 -30.48
C ASN A 502 -24.24 37.20 -31.88
N ASN A 503 -24.71 38.39 -32.26
CA ASN A 503 -25.38 38.63 -33.56
C ASN A 503 -24.52 38.32 -34.81
N LYS A 504 -23.21 38.06 -34.67
CA LYS A 504 -22.34 37.65 -35.79
C LYS A 504 -22.43 36.16 -36.10
N ILE A 505 -22.93 35.37 -35.16
CA ILE A 505 -23.07 33.93 -35.28
C ILE A 505 -24.38 33.65 -36.03
N ASN A 506 -24.27 32.97 -37.17
CA ASN A 506 -25.43 32.67 -38.00
C ASN A 506 -26.28 31.57 -37.37
N LYS A 507 -27.55 31.46 -37.80
CA LYS A 507 -28.48 30.50 -37.22
C LYS A 507 -28.06 29.04 -37.45
N GLU A 508 -27.31 28.77 -38.51
CA GLU A 508 -26.87 27.42 -38.85
C GLU A 508 -25.88 26.88 -37.81
N ILE A 509 -24.85 27.65 -37.46
CA ILE A 509 -23.85 27.22 -36.49
C ILE A 509 -24.42 27.20 -35.06
N GLU A 510 -25.34 28.11 -34.72
CA GLU A 510 -26.09 28.06 -33.45
C GLU A 510 -26.87 26.75 -33.34
N ILE A 511 -27.62 26.38 -34.39
CA ILE A 511 -28.34 25.10 -34.45
C ILE A 511 -27.36 23.93 -34.35
N PHE A 512 -26.21 23.99 -35.03
CA PHE A 512 -25.18 22.95 -34.93
C PHE A 512 -24.68 22.78 -33.49
N VAL A 513 -24.35 23.87 -32.79
CA VAL A 513 -23.89 23.84 -31.39
C VAL A 513 -24.96 23.26 -30.47
N ILE A 514 -26.21 23.71 -30.60
CA ILE A 514 -27.33 23.21 -29.78
C ILE A 514 -27.52 21.71 -30.01
N ASN A 515 -27.44 21.26 -31.27
CA ASN A 515 -27.60 19.86 -31.66
C ASN A 515 -26.44 18.97 -31.20
N ASN A 516 -25.21 19.50 -31.16
CA ASN A 516 -24.01 18.73 -30.81
C ASN A 516 -23.47 19.08 -29.41
N TYR A 517 -24.33 19.64 -28.55
CA TYR A 517 -23.93 20.12 -27.23
C TYR A 517 -23.33 19.01 -26.35
N THR A 518 -23.92 17.81 -26.37
CA THR A 518 -23.38 16.59 -25.75
C THR A 518 -23.12 15.52 -26.81
N LEU A 519 -22.21 14.58 -26.55
CA LEU A 519 -21.90 13.49 -27.47
C LEU A 519 -23.15 12.64 -27.74
N LEU A 520 -23.91 12.37 -26.68
CA LEU A 520 -25.18 11.65 -26.74
C LEU A 520 -26.20 12.34 -27.65
N ARG A 521 -26.36 13.67 -27.52
CA ARG A 521 -27.25 14.46 -28.39
C ARG A 521 -26.77 14.44 -29.84
N SER A 522 -25.47 14.63 -30.07
CA SER A 522 -24.85 14.55 -31.39
C SER A 522 -25.10 13.20 -32.07
N ASN A 523 -24.90 12.11 -31.32
CA ASN A 523 -25.11 10.75 -31.77
C ASN A 523 -26.55 10.46 -32.17
N ILE A 524 -27.52 10.90 -31.35
CA ILE A 524 -28.94 10.75 -31.65
C ILE A 524 -29.30 11.53 -32.91
N ILE A 525 -28.86 12.77 -33.04
CA ILE A 525 -29.14 13.60 -34.21
C ILE A 525 -28.51 13.00 -35.46
N ARG A 526 -27.26 12.53 -35.37
CA ARG A 526 -26.60 11.82 -36.48
C ARG A 526 -27.42 10.62 -36.94
N LEU A 527 -27.88 9.77 -36.02
CA LEU A 527 -28.74 8.62 -36.35
C LEU A 527 -30.06 9.05 -37.01
N LEU A 528 -30.62 10.19 -36.60
CA LEU A 528 -31.83 10.73 -37.22
C LEU A 528 -31.57 11.29 -38.62
N GLU A 529 -30.39 11.86 -38.87
CA GLU A 529 -29.99 12.49 -40.14
C GLU A 529 -29.35 11.52 -41.16
N MET A 530 -28.89 10.32 -40.77
CA MET A 530 -28.38 9.28 -41.70
C MET A 530 -29.43 8.95 -42.79
N ASP A 531 -29.05 8.79 -44.05
CA ASP A 531 -30.04 8.45 -45.09
C ASP A 531 -30.55 7.02 -44.91
N ASP A 532 -31.81 6.75 -45.30
CA ASP A 532 -32.43 5.41 -45.19
C ASP A 532 -31.74 4.35 -46.08
N THR A 533 -30.75 4.74 -46.88
CA THR A 533 -29.94 3.89 -47.78
C THR A 533 -28.59 3.47 -47.19
N GLU A 534 -28.17 4.02 -46.04
CA GLU A 534 -26.92 3.61 -45.37
C GLU A 534 -27.11 2.25 -44.66
N ASP A 535 -26.07 1.43 -44.64
CA ASP A 535 -26.12 0.00 -44.30
C ASP A 535 -26.90 -0.31 -43.01
N ILE A 536 -27.82 -1.28 -43.12
CA ILE A 536 -28.71 -1.73 -42.04
C ILE A 536 -27.95 -2.14 -40.77
N ASP A 537 -26.72 -2.64 -40.93
CA ASP A 537 -25.87 -3.11 -39.85
C ASP A 537 -25.36 -1.96 -38.96
N ASP A 538 -25.08 -0.79 -39.53
CA ASP A 538 -24.61 0.39 -38.77
C ASP A 538 -25.74 0.97 -37.89
N PHE A 539 -26.98 0.95 -38.37
CA PHE A 539 -28.14 1.40 -37.60
C PHE A 539 -28.39 0.50 -36.38
N ASP A 540 -28.29 -0.82 -36.55
CA ASP A 540 -28.56 -1.77 -35.47
C ASP A 540 -27.43 -1.81 -34.42
N ASP A 541 -26.17 -1.68 -34.83
CA ASP A 541 -25.04 -1.62 -33.91
C ASP A 541 -24.99 -0.30 -33.14
N PHE A 542 -25.36 0.82 -33.78
CA PHE A 542 -25.50 2.10 -33.11
C PHE A 542 -26.74 2.16 -32.19
N GLN A 543 -27.85 1.53 -32.60
CA GLN A 543 -29.03 1.34 -31.75
C GLN A 543 -28.69 0.50 -30.51
N LYS A 544 -27.90 -0.57 -30.65
CA LYS A 544 -27.39 -1.35 -29.51
C LYS A 544 -26.47 -0.52 -28.62
N PHE A 545 -25.63 0.36 -29.19
CA PHE A 545 -24.78 1.25 -28.42
C PHE A 545 -25.61 2.18 -27.51
N ILE A 546 -26.62 2.86 -28.05
CA ILE A 546 -27.53 3.72 -27.26
C ILE A 546 -28.34 2.89 -26.24
N LEU A 547 -28.83 1.70 -26.60
CA LEU A 547 -29.63 0.85 -25.70
C LEU A 547 -28.80 0.18 -24.59
N ASN A 548 -27.47 0.09 -24.74
CA ASN A 548 -26.59 -0.49 -23.74
C ASN A 548 -26.16 0.52 -22.66
N GLU A 549 -26.37 1.83 -22.85
CA GLU A 549 -26.31 2.81 -21.76
C GLU A 549 -27.54 2.64 -20.86
N LYS A 550 -27.42 1.79 -19.84
CA LYS A 550 -28.52 1.26 -19.02
C LYS A 550 -29.36 2.30 -18.25
N ASN A 551 -28.99 3.59 -18.28
CA ASN A 551 -29.65 4.67 -17.52
C ASN A 551 -30.09 5.87 -18.38
N PHE A 552 -30.19 5.72 -19.71
CA PHE A 552 -30.55 6.83 -20.60
C PHE A 552 -32.01 7.29 -20.41
N GLU A 553 -32.19 8.58 -20.07
CA GLU A 553 -33.50 9.24 -20.01
C GLU A 553 -33.61 10.38 -21.04
N LEU A 554 -34.85 10.68 -21.47
CA LEU A 554 -35.12 11.75 -22.44
C LEU A 554 -34.68 13.14 -21.95
N GLN A 555 -34.57 13.33 -20.64
CA GLN A 555 -34.05 14.54 -20.01
C GLN A 555 -32.53 14.70 -20.15
N ASP A 556 -31.78 13.63 -20.47
CA ASP A 556 -30.33 13.72 -20.71
C ASP A 556 -30.02 14.34 -22.08
N VAL A 557 -31.02 14.35 -22.97
CA VAL A 557 -30.94 14.94 -24.31
C VAL A 557 -31.64 16.28 -24.37
N ASN A 558 -32.80 16.41 -23.71
CA ASN A 558 -33.59 17.62 -23.72
C ASN A 558 -33.12 18.62 -22.67
N ASP A 559 -33.01 19.89 -23.06
CA ASP A 559 -32.83 21.01 -22.14
C ASP A 559 -33.70 22.20 -22.58
N ASN A 560 -33.55 23.36 -21.94
CA ASN A 560 -34.33 24.55 -22.28
C ASN A 560 -34.06 25.07 -23.71
N ASN A 561 -32.93 24.70 -24.33
CA ASN A 561 -32.51 25.12 -25.67
C ASN A 561 -32.74 24.05 -26.74
N PHE A 562 -32.83 22.77 -26.36
CA PHE A 562 -33.05 21.65 -27.26
C PHE A 562 -34.19 20.75 -26.79
N ASP A 563 -35.20 20.60 -27.65
CA ASP A 563 -36.29 19.64 -27.48
C ASP A 563 -36.26 18.67 -28.67
N LEU A 564 -35.89 17.41 -28.40
CA LEU A 564 -35.78 16.35 -29.39
C LEU A 564 -37.09 16.14 -30.17
N ASN A 565 -38.23 16.35 -29.51
CA ASN A 565 -39.57 16.24 -30.07
C ASN A 565 -39.86 17.36 -31.07
N ARG A 566 -39.48 18.59 -30.71
CA ARG A 566 -39.60 19.77 -31.57
C ARG A 566 -38.69 19.67 -32.77
N TYR A 567 -37.44 19.24 -32.55
CA TYR A 567 -36.47 18.95 -33.61
C TYR A 567 -36.98 17.86 -34.56
N PHE A 568 -37.57 16.79 -34.02
CA PHE A 568 -38.16 15.73 -34.83
C PHE A 568 -39.30 16.24 -35.73
N LYS A 569 -40.22 17.04 -35.17
CA LYS A 569 -41.34 17.61 -35.92
C LYS A 569 -40.89 18.50 -37.07
N SER A 570 -39.75 19.19 -36.93
CA SER A 570 -39.23 20.06 -37.99
C SER A 570 -38.57 19.28 -39.13
N LYS A 571 -37.94 18.13 -38.88
CA LYS A 571 -37.18 17.36 -39.88
C LYS A 571 -38.00 16.42 -40.78
N LYS A 572 -39.31 16.27 -40.57
CA LYS A 572 -40.21 15.41 -41.40
C LYS A 572 -39.64 14.01 -41.71
N ILE A 573 -39.16 13.31 -40.68
CA ILE A 573 -38.56 11.96 -40.85
C ILE A 573 -39.56 11.02 -41.52
N LYS A 574 -39.18 10.46 -42.69
CA LYS A 574 -40.04 9.56 -43.47
C LYS A 574 -39.97 8.12 -42.94
N SER A 575 -38.76 7.66 -42.62
CA SER A 575 -38.44 6.34 -42.11
C SER A 575 -39.34 5.84 -40.98
N GLN A 576 -40.06 4.76 -41.23
CA GLN A 576 -40.91 4.11 -40.22
C GLN A 576 -40.06 3.49 -39.11
N ARG A 577 -38.86 2.97 -39.43
CA ARG A 577 -37.94 2.39 -38.46
C ARG A 577 -37.43 3.41 -37.44
N LYS A 578 -37.06 4.62 -37.90
CA LYS A 578 -36.69 5.74 -37.01
C LYS A 578 -37.87 6.24 -36.17
N LYS A 579 -39.07 6.31 -36.77
CA LYS A 579 -40.31 6.60 -36.03
C LYS A 579 -40.56 5.57 -34.94
N ASP A 580 -40.34 4.29 -35.21
CA ASP A 580 -40.57 3.20 -34.25
C ASP A 580 -39.50 3.16 -33.15
N PHE A 581 -38.23 3.46 -33.48
CA PHE A 581 -37.16 3.68 -32.51
C PHE A 581 -37.56 4.79 -31.52
N LEU A 582 -37.98 5.96 -32.03
CA LEU A 582 -38.45 7.06 -31.19
C LEU A 582 -39.73 6.72 -30.43
N LYS A 583 -40.65 5.98 -31.04
CA LYS A 583 -41.90 5.55 -30.41
C LYS A 583 -41.65 4.63 -29.22
N LYS A 584 -40.60 3.80 -29.25
CA LYS A 584 -40.16 3.00 -28.09
C LYS A 584 -39.71 3.87 -26.91
N PHE A 585 -39.13 5.05 -27.16
CA PHE A 585 -38.75 6.00 -26.12
C PHE A 585 -39.91 6.91 -25.66
N TYR A 586 -40.80 7.33 -26.57
CA TYR A 586 -41.92 8.23 -26.26
C TYR A 586 -43.15 7.55 -25.62
N ASN A 587 -43.38 6.25 -25.85
CA ASN A 587 -44.69 5.64 -25.54
C ASN A 587 -44.83 4.93 -24.20
N LYS A 588 -43.85 4.89 -23.30
CA LYS A 588 -44.01 4.18 -22.02
C LYS A 588 -45.21 4.72 -21.21
N LEU A 589 -45.39 6.03 -21.17
CA LEU A 589 -46.48 6.72 -20.45
C LEU A 589 -47.81 6.77 -21.22
N GLU A 590 -47.77 6.91 -22.55
CA GLU A 590 -48.96 6.93 -23.42
C GLU A 590 -49.61 5.55 -23.53
N HIS A 591 -48.82 4.47 -23.52
CA HIS A 591 -49.34 3.10 -23.60
C HIS A 591 -50.07 2.68 -22.31
N ILE A 592 -49.55 3.06 -21.14
CA ILE A 592 -50.24 2.86 -19.86
C ILE A 592 -51.55 3.66 -19.82
N LYS A 593 -51.54 4.93 -20.25
CA LYS A 593 -52.76 5.75 -20.38
C LYS A 593 -53.78 5.12 -21.33
N LYS A 594 -53.34 4.53 -22.44
CA LYS A 594 -54.21 3.86 -23.41
C LYS A 594 -54.85 2.59 -22.82
N ILE A 595 -54.10 1.78 -22.07
CA ILE A 595 -54.64 0.57 -21.40
C ILE A 595 -55.62 0.96 -20.28
N LEU A 596 -55.35 2.04 -19.54
CA LEU A 596 -56.26 2.58 -18.53
C LEU A 596 -57.57 3.09 -19.15
N ASN A 597 -57.49 3.76 -20.30
CA ASN A 597 -58.62 4.38 -21.00
C ASN A 597 -59.37 3.46 -21.99
N GLU A 598 -58.96 2.20 -22.19
CA GLU A 598 -59.71 1.23 -23.02
C GLU A 598 -61.16 1.09 -22.50
N LYS A 599 -62.21 1.12 -23.32
CA LYS A 599 -63.61 0.98 -22.83
C LYS A 599 -64.00 -0.48 -22.50
N ASP A 600 -63.03 -1.32 -22.14
CA ASP A 600 -63.27 -2.73 -21.81
C ASP A 600 -63.87 -2.82 -20.39
N LYS A 601 -65.11 -3.35 -20.28
CA LYS A 601 -65.86 -3.47 -19.02
C LYS A 601 -65.27 -4.49 -18.05
N ASN A 602 -64.33 -5.32 -18.51
CA ASN A 602 -63.68 -6.32 -17.69
C ASN A 602 -62.36 -5.78 -17.10
N GLU A 603 -62.46 -5.10 -15.95
CA GLU A 603 -61.32 -4.52 -15.21
C GLU A 603 -60.17 -5.54 -15.03
N ASN A 604 -60.48 -6.82 -14.80
CA ASN A 604 -59.48 -7.88 -14.61
C ASN A 604 -58.63 -8.17 -15.86
N LYS A 605 -59.17 -7.95 -17.07
CA LYS A 605 -58.41 -8.14 -18.33
C LYS A 605 -57.47 -6.97 -18.60
N LYS A 606 -57.90 -5.74 -18.31
CA LYS A 606 -57.02 -4.56 -18.29
C LYS A 606 -55.90 -4.74 -17.26
N LEU A 607 -56.26 -5.19 -16.05
CA LEU A 607 -55.31 -5.44 -14.97
C LEU A 607 -54.28 -6.50 -15.34
N LYS A 608 -54.67 -7.59 -16.03
CA LYS A 608 -53.71 -8.57 -16.58
C LYS A 608 -52.80 -7.99 -17.66
N LYS A 609 -53.30 -7.09 -18.52
CA LYS A 609 -52.45 -6.39 -19.52
C LYS A 609 -51.45 -5.44 -18.85
N ILE A 610 -51.88 -4.67 -17.84
CA ILE A 610 -51.01 -3.76 -17.07
C ILE A 610 -49.96 -4.58 -16.31
N LYS A 611 -50.38 -5.63 -15.61
CA LYS A 611 -49.49 -6.52 -14.87
C LYS A 611 -48.46 -7.18 -15.80
N LYS A 612 -48.87 -7.73 -16.95
CA LYS A 612 -47.96 -8.31 -17.95
C LYS A 612 -46.99 -7.27 -18.57
N TYR A 613 -47.43 -6.02 -18.72
CA TYR A 613 -46.57 -4.92 -19.19
C TYR A 613 -45.56 -4.50 -18.10
N CYS A 614 -45.99 -4.37 -16.85
CA CYS A 614 -45.13 -4.07 -15.70
C CYS A 614 -44.15 -5.20 -15.36
N GLU A 615 -44.55 -6.46 -15.52
CA GLU A 615 -43.69 -7.64 -15.31
C GLU A 615 -42.65 -7.82 -16.43
N SER A 616 -42.81 -7.15 -17.58
CA SER A 616 -41.85 -7.19 -18.69
C SER A 616 -40.68 -6.20 -18.56
N PHE A 617 -40.62 -5.40 -17.49
CA PHE A 617 -39.54 -4.45 -17.21
C PHE A 617 -39.07 -4.59 -15.75
N GLU A 618 -37.77 -4.73 -15.52
CA GLU A 618 -37.19 -4.82 -14.16
C GLU A 618 -37.24 -3.46 -13.44
N TYR A 619 -38.09 -3.39 -12.40
CA TYR A 619 -38.14 -2.48 -11.23
C TYR A 619 -38.56 -0.99 -11.33
N GLY A 620 -39.71 -0.68 -10.71
CA GLY A 620 -39.82 -0.04 -9.38
C GLY A 620 -39.55 1.47 -9.19
N PHE A 621 -38.70 2.11 -9.99
CA PHE A 621 -38.24 3.48 -9.70
C PHE A 621 -39.22 4.57 -10.21
N GLU A 622 -39.96 4.27 -11.27
CA GLU A 622 -40.79 5.24 -12.02
C GLU A 622 -42.09 5.66 -11.27
N PHE A 623 -42.48 4.95 -10.19
CA PHE A 623 -43.65 5.30 -9.37
C PHE A 623 -43.40 6.51 -8.45
N LYS A 624 -42.15 6.78 -8.05
CA LYS A 624 -41.77 7.91 -7.18
C LYS A 624 -41.86 9.26 -7.89
N GLU A 625 -41.55 9.32 -9.19
CA GLU A 625 -41.61 10.54 -10.02
C GLU A 625 -43.06 10.94 -10.36
N PHE A 626 -43.95 9.95 -10.56
CA PHE A 626 -45.38 10.18 -10.84
C PHE A 626 -46.10 10.86 -9.65
N ILE A 627 -45.64 10.58 -8.42
CA ILE A 627 -46.18 11.12 -7.16
C ILE A 627 -45.88 12.62 -7.00
N LYS A 628 -44.77 13.13 -7.56
CA LYS A 628 -44.36 14.54 -7.41
C LYS A 628 -45.17 15.54 -8.23
N LYS A 629 -45.89 15.11 -9.28
CA LYS A 629 -46.39 16.05 -10.32
C LYS A 629 -47.90 16.34 -10.32
N LYS A 630 -48.80 15.64 -9.59
CA LYS A 630 -50.26 15.74 -9.88
C LYS A 630 -51.33 15.64 -8.75
N ASN A 631 -51.09 16.03 -7.50
CA ASN A 631 -52.15 16.17 -6.45
C ASN A 631 -53.24 15.07 -6.49
N PHE A 632 -52.82 13.80 -6.40
CA PHE A 632 -53.70 12.64 -6.56
C PHE A 632 -54.00 12.02 -5.18
N ASP A 633 -55.27 11.78 -4.85
CA ASP A 633 -55.69 11.25 -3.54
C ASP A 633 -55.47 9.73 -3.44
N MET A 634 -54.23 9.38 -3.06
CA MET A 634 -53.73 8.02 -2.89
C MET A 634 -54.48 7.20 -1.84
N VAL A 635 -55.04 7.83 -0.80
CA VAL A 635 -55.70 7.12 0.30
C VAL A 635 -57.01 6.53 -0.19
N HIS A 636 -57.80 7.31 -0.94
CA HIS A 636 -59.06 6.85 -1.50
C HIS A 636 -58.85 5.66 -2.45
N TYR A 637 -57.86 5.74 -3.36
CA TYR A 637 -57.61 4.67 -4.33
C TYR A 637 -56.96 3.42 -3.73
N THR A 638 -56.09 3.56 -2.73
CA THR A 638 -55.48 2.42 -2.05
C THR A 638 -56.54 1.62 -1.29
N ILE A 639 -57.46 2.31 -0.60
CA ILE A 639 -58.61 1.69 0.07
C ILE A 639 -59.54 1.02 -0.96
N LEU A 640 -59.76 1.65 -2.11
CA LEU A 640 -60.62 1.12 -3.18
C LEU A 640 -60.01 -0.13 -3.86
N LEU A 641 -58.69 -0.15 -4.07
CA LEU A 641 -57.95 -1.30 -4.60
C LEU A 641 -57.85 -2.44 -3.59
N TYR A 642 -57.71 -2.12 -2.31
CA TYR A 642 -57.71 -3.10 -1.22
C TYR A 642 -59.08 -3.75 -1.00
N ASN A 643 -60.15 -2.95 -0.94
CA ASN A 643 -61.51 -3.46 -0.78
C ASN A 643 -61.94 -4.36 -1.96
N LYS A 644 -61.32 -4.17 -3.14
CA LYS A 644 -61.47 -5.05 -4.31
C LYS A 644 -60.52 -6.27 -4.31
N LYS A 645 -59.72 -6.48 -3.26
CA LYS A 645 -58.71 -7.54 -3.09
C LYS A 645 -57.64 -7.57 -4.21
N ILE A 646 -57.33 -6.41 -4.80
CA ILE A 646 -56.37 -6.28 -5.90
C ILE A 646 -54.93 -6.17 -5.38
N ILE A 647 -54.76 -5.52 -4.23
CA ILE A 647 -53.49 -5.42 -3.50
C ILE A 647 -53.63 -6.19 -2.18
N SER A 648 -52.56 -6.84 -1.75
CA SER A 648 -52.55 -7.60 -0.50
C SER A 648 -52.58 -6.66 0.71
N ASP A 649 -52.96 -7.21 1.87
CA ASP A 649 -52.94 -6.53 3.16
C ASP A 649 -51.58 -5.86 3.39
N ASP A 650 -50.47 -6.55 3.10
CA ASP A 650 -49.11 -6.01 3.23
C ASP A 650 -48.84 -4.78 2.34
N ILE A 651 -49.40 -4.73 1.12
CA ILE A 651 -49.23 -3.60 0.19
C ILE A 651 -50.16 -2.44 0.57
N LYS A 652 -51.40 -2.74 0.99
CA LYS A 652 -52.32 -1.74 1.55
C LYS A 652 -51.70 -1.12 2.81
N ASP A 653 -51.20 -1.95 3.72
CA ASP A 653 -50.59 -1.51 4.97
C ASP A 653 -49.29 -0.75 4.70
N TYR A 654 -48.44 -1.19 3.77
CA TYR A 654 -47.25 -0.43 3.35
C TYR A 654 -47.56 0.96 2.77
N ILE A 655 -48.66 1.10 2.02
CA ILE A 655 -49.08 2.38 1.43
C ILE A 655 -49.79 3.28 2.46
N LEU A 656 -50.61 2.71 3.35
CA LEU A 656 -51.30 3.43 4.43
C LEU A 656 -50.37 3.79 5.61
N LEU A 657 -49.36 2.96 5.92
CA LEU A 657 -48.34 3.20 6.96
C LEU A 657 -47.50 4.44 6.69
N ASN A 658 -47.44 4.92 5.44
CA ASN A 658 -46.75 6.15 5.08
C ASN A 658 -47.63 7.42 5.15
N PHE A 659 -48.91 7.30 5.52
CA PHE A 659 -49.82 8.41 5.78
C PHE A 659 -50.74 8.06 6.97
N ASP A 660 -50.18 8.10 8.18
CA ASP A 660 -50.89 7.73 9.40
C ASP A 660 -51.90 8.82 9.84
N HIS A 661 -53.14 8.40 10.05
CA HIS A 661 -54.25 9.23 10.51
C HIS A 661 -54.02 9.81 11.92
N GLU A 662 -53.34 9.08 12.81
CA GLU A 662 -53.01 9.53 14.17
C GLU A 662 -51.93 10.62 14.15
N LEU A 663 -50.91 10.47 13.29
CA LEU A 663 -49.86 11.48 13.11
C LEU A 663 -50.43 12.77 12.50
N LYS A 664 -51.37 12.65 11.55
CA LYS A 664 -52.10 13.78 10.99
C LYS A 664 -52.96 14.48 12.04
N LYS A 665 -53.66 13.72 12.89
CA LYS A 665 -54.49 14.27 13.98
C LYS A 665 -53.62 14.98 15.03
N PHE A 666 -52.45 14.43 15.34
CA PHE A 666 -51.44 15.06 16.21
C PHE A 666 -50.91 16.37 15.61
N ILE A 667 -50.49 16.38 14.35
CA ILE A 667 -50.00 17.60 13.66
C ILE A 667 -51.10 18.67 13.56
N ILE A 668 -52.35 18.28 13.28
CA ILE A 668 -53.50 19.21 13.26
C ILE A 668 -53.76 19.78 14.66
N THR A 669 -53.70 18.96 15.71
CA THR A 669 -53.90 19.39 17.10
C THR A 669 -52.77 20.33 17.57
N MET A 670 -51.53 20.06 17.16
CA MET A 670 -50.37 20.90 17.54
C MET A 670 -50.33 22.25 16.80
N ASN A 671 -50.86 22.30 15.58
CA ASN A 671 -51.01 23.52 14.79
C ASN A 671 -52.26 24.35 15.16
N ASP A 672 -53.14 23.85 16.02
CA ASP A 672 -54.27 24.64 16.53
C ASP A 672 -53.74 25.77 17.43
N ARG A 673 -54.00 27.02 17.04
CA ARG A 673 -53.55 28.23 17.75
C ARG A 673 -54.35 28.48 19.04
N ASN A 674 -55.47 27.78 19.22
CA ASN A 674 -56.35 27.95 20.39
C ASN A 674 -55.96 27.05 21.58
N ILE A 675 -54.98 26.16 21.42
CA ILE A 675 -54.51 25.29 22.51
C ILE A 675 -53.30 25.96 23.17
N VAL A 676 -53.42 26.26 24.46
CA VAL A 676 -52.35 26.86 25.28
C VAL A 676 -51.20 25.87 25.49
N ASP A 677 -49.96 26.37 25.59
CA ASP A 677 -48.74 25.56 25.53
C ASP A 677 -48.68 24.40 26.54
N ASP A 678 -49.15 24.60 27.77
CA ASP A 678 -49.17 23.54 28.79
C ASP A 678 -50.10 22.37 28.39
N LYS A 679 -51.18 22.67 27.66
CA LYS A 679 -52.13 21.67 27.16
C LYS A 679 -51.60 20.96 25.93
N LYS A 680 -50.85 21.67 25.06
CA LYS A 680 -50.08 21.03 23.97
C LYS A 680 -49.04 20.08 24.52
N ARG A 681 -48.34 20.47 25.60
CA ARG A 681 -47.36 19.64 26.31
C ARG A 681 -47.99 18.38 26.89
N TYR A 682 -49.13 18.50 27.56
CA TYR A 682 -49.87 17.36 28.09
C TYR A 682 -50.39 16.40 27.00
N ILE A 683 -50.95 16.93 25.91
CA ILE A 683 -51.39 16.14 24.76
C ILE A 683 -50.21 15.41 24.11
N MET A 684 -49.06 16.07 24.04
CA MET A 684 -47.85 15.52 23.46
C MET A 684 -47.26 14.42 24.35
N ASP A 685 -47.16 14.65 25.65
CA ASP A 685 -46.69 13.65 26.61
C ASP A 685 -47.59 12.41 26.60
N ASN A 686 -48.92 12.58 26.57
CA ASN A 686 -49.86 11.47 26.45
C ASN A 686 -49.77 10.76 25.08
N PHE A 687 -49.64 11.50 23.98
CA PHE A 687 -49.47 10.89 22.66
C PHE A 687 -48.20 10.04 22.59
N PHE A 688 -47.09 10.52 23.15
CA PHE A 688 -45.83 9.77 23.23
C PHE A 688 -45.93 8.55 24.14
N LYS A 689 -46.66 8.66 25.26
CA LYS A 689 -46.87 7.56 26.22
C LYS A 689 -47.82 6.49 25.67
N GLU A 690 -48.86 6.88 24.96
CA GLU A 690 -49.86 5.98 24.36
C GLU A 690 -49.35 5.31 23.07
N ASN A 691 -48.41 5.93 22.37
CA ASN A 691 -47.85 5.42 21.11
C ASN A 691 -46.38 4.97 21.22
N GLU A 692 -45.83 4.81 22.43
CA GLU A 692 -44.42 4.47 22.69
C GLU A 692 -43.94 3.25 21.86
N ASN A 693 -44.78 2.23 21.73
CA ASN A 693 -44.47 1.02 20.97
C ASN A 693 -44.51 1.21 19.44
N LYS A 694 -45.34 2.14 18.94
CA LYS A 694 -45.41 2.48 17.50
C LYS A 694 -44.29 3.43 17.08
N ILE A 695 -43.89 4.33 17.97
CA ILE A 695 -42.85 5.35 17.74
C ILE A 695 -41.46 4.72 17.52
N ASN A 696 -41.20 3.54 18.10
CA ASN A 696 -40.00 2.76 17.81
C ASN A 696 -39.92 2.27 16.35
N TYR A 697 -41.06 2.14 15.65
CA TYR A 697 -41.14 1.76 14.24
C TYR A 697 -41.03 2.97 13.28
N PHE A 698 -41.29 4.18 13.76
CA PHE A 698 -41.33 5.43 12.96
C PHE A 698 -39.98 6.16 12.83
N ARG A 699 -38.89 5.55 13.29
CA ARG A 699 -37.58 6.18 13.44
C ARG A 699 -36.99 6.71 12.13
N ASP A 700 -37.17 5.98 11.04
CA ASP A 700 -36.72 6.38 9.69
C ASP A 700 -37.63 7.42 9.05
N THR A 701 -38.92 7.43 9.42
CA THR A 701 -39.90 8.43 8.98
C THR A 701 -39.58 9.80 9.57
N TYR A 702 -39.05 9.89 10.80
CA TYR A 702 -38.67 11.15 11.45
C TYR A 702 -37.46 11.84 10.78
N ILE A 703 -36.44 11.07 10.37
CA ILE A 703 -35.29 11.59 9.62
C ILE A 703 -35.73 12.05 8.23
N ASN A 704 -36.65 11.34 7.59
CA ASN A 704 -37.25 11.76 6.33
C ASN A 704 -38.13 13.01 6.49
N ILE A 705 -38.88 13.15 7.58
CA ILE A 705 -39.63 14.36 7.90
C ILE A 705 -38.67 15.55 8.01
N ILE A 706 -37.59 15.47 8.80
CA ILE A 706 -36.61 16.57 8.93
C ILE A 706 -35.92 16.89 7.59
N LYS A 707 -35.63 15.87 6.77
CA LYS A 707 -34.98 16.01 5.46
C LYS A 707 -35.87 16.63 4.38
N TYR A 708 -37.20 16.45 4.47
CA TYR A 708 -38.17 16.93 3.48
C TYR A 708 -39.08 18.07 3.98
N VAL A 709 -39.06 18.40 5.27
CA VAL A 709 -39.79 19.55 5.85
C VAL A 709 -39.41 20.89 5.21
N PRO A 710 -38.14 21.19 4.86
CA PRO A 710 -37.82 22.42 4.15
C PRO A 710 -38.45 22.51 2.75
N THR A 711 -38.82 21.38 2.15
CA THR A 711 -39.40 21.31 0.79
C THR A 711 -40.92 21.40 0.72
N TYR A 712 -41.63 21.35 1.86
CA TYR A 712 -43.08 21.54 1.91
C TYR A 712 -43.42 22.82 2.67
N THR A 713 -44.17 23.72 2.05
CA THR A 713 -44.64 25.01 2.59
C THR A 713 -45.63 24.84 3.75
N ILE A 714 -45.20 24.24 4.85
CA ILE A 714 -45.90 24.28 6.14
C ILE A 714 -44.94 24.93 7.11
N ASN A 715 -45.25 26.16 7.54
CA ASN A 715 -44.55 26.86 8.60
C ASN A 715 -44.67 26.05 9.89
N ILE A 716 -43.71 25.17 10.15
CA ILE A 716 -43.47 24.63 11.48
C ILE A 716 -42.96 25.80 12.32
N SER A 717 -43.62 26.11 13.45
CA SER A 717 -43.20 27.24 14.27
C SER A 717 -41.77 27.01 14.79
N ASN A 718 -40.99 28.08 14.91
CA ASN A 718 -39.63 28.03 15.45
C ASN A 718 -39.58 27.44 16.87
N GLU A 719 -40.70 27.41 17.61
CA GLU A 719 -40.78 26.73 18.90
C GLU A 719 -40.71 25.20 18.76
N ILE A 720 -41.34 24.62 17.73
CA ILE A 720 -41.30 23.16 17.50
C ILE A 720 -39.90 22.74 17.03
N LEU A 721 -39.26 23.55 16.18
CA LEU A 721 -37.86 23.33 15.78
C LEU A 721 -36.92 23.42 16.98
N SER A 722 -37.01 24.49 17.79
CA SER A 722 -36.24 24.65 19.03
C SER A 722 -36.45 23.47 20.00
N TYR A 723 -37.65 22.91 20.07
CA TYR A 723 -37.94 21.77 20.95
C TYR A 723 -37.39 20.44 20.42
N ILE A 724 -37.42 20.23 19.10
CA ILE A 724 -36.76 19.09 18.45
C ILE A 724 -35.25 19.15 18.70
N GLU A 725 -34.65 20.33 18.55
CA GLU A 725 -33.25 20.59 18.89
C GLU A 725 -32.96 20.30 20.38
N LEU A 726 -33.87 20.70 21.28
CA LEU A 726 -33.73 20.47 22.73
C LEU A 726 -33.81 18.97 23.11
N VAL A 727 -34.65 18.18 22.42
CA VAL A 727 -34.71 16.71 22.60
C VAL A 727 -33.46 16.02 22.05
N LEU A 728 -32.93 16.50 20.91
CA LEU A 728 -31.67 16.02 20.35
C LEU A 728 -30.47 16.37 21.26
N ASP A 729 -30.46 17.57 21.84
CA ASP A 729 -29.46 18.02 22.81
C ASP A 729 -29.57 17.25 24.13
N HIS A 730 -30.77 16.92 24.61
CA HIS A 730 -30.92 16.09 25.80
C HIS A 730 -30.39 14.65 25.56
N ARG A 731 -30.58 14.09 24.36
CA ARG A 731 -30.02 12.79 23.97
C ARG A 731 -28.50 12.85 23.84
N LYS A 732 -27.97 13.88 23.19
CA LYS A 732 -26.53 14.19 23.10
C LYS A 732 -25.91 14.30 24.49
N ASN A 733 -26.54 15.04 25.39
CA ASN A 733 -26.08 15.20 26.76
C ASN A 733 -26.14 13.89 27.56
N ASN A 734 -27.11 13.02 27.33
CA ASN A 734 -27.16 11.70 27.96
C ASN A 734 -26.07 10.76 27.46
N ILE A 735 -25.79 10.75 26.15
CA ILE A 735 -24.68 9.99 25.56
C ILE A 735 -23.33 10.52 26.08
N ILE A 736 -23.15 11.84 26.09
CA ILE A 736 -21.95 12.50 26.66
C ILE A 736 -21.79 12.16 28.14
N LYS A 737 -22.86 12.21 28.95
CA LYS A 737 -22.83 11.79 30.37
C LYS A 737 -22.46 10.32 30.55
N LEU A 738 -22.96 9.42 29.70
CA LEU A 738 -22.61 7.99 29.69
C LEU A 738 -21.14 7.77 29.32
N ILE A 739 -20.61 8.57 28.39
CA ILE A 739 -19.21 8.56 27.97
C ILE A 739 -18.29 9.15 29.05
N GLN A 740 -18.72 10.18 29.78
CA GLN A 740 -17.92 10.91 30.79
C GLN A 740 -17.88 10.25 32.19
N GLY A 741 -18.79 9.34 32.56
CA GLY A 741 -18.90 8.79 33.93
C GLY A 741 -17.72 7.90 34.39
N LYS A 742 -17.24 8.01 35.64
CA LYS A 742 -15.91 7.49 36.12
C LYS A 742 -15.68 5.96 36.31
N LYS A 743 -16.29 4.99 35.59
CA LYS A 743 -16.07 3.54 35.87
C LYS A 743 -15.95 2.61 34.64
N GLU A 744 -15.27 1.47 34.85
CA GLU A 744 -14.97 0.34 33.93
C GLU A 744 -16.16 -0.32 33.21
N ASN A 745 -17.40 0.12 33.44
CA ASN A 745 -18.62 -0.46 32.88
C ASN A 745 -19.29 0.41 31.79
N ARG A 746 -18.53 1.37 31.20
CA ARG A 746 -19.02 2.31 30.17
C ARG A 746 -19.54 1.61 28.91
N ILE A 747 -18.76 0.67 28.37
CA ILE A 747 -19.10 -0.01 27.10
C ILE A 747 -20.37 -0.83 27.27
N ASN A 748 -20.54 -1.58 28.37
CA ASN A 748 -21.75 -2.37 28.60
C ASN A 748 -22.98 -1.50 28.85
N LYS A 749 -22.85 -0.37 29.55
CA LYS A 749 -23.95 0.59 29.71
C LYS A 749 -24.32 1.25 28.39
N LEU A 750 -23.32 1.61 27.58
CA LEU A 750 -23.53 2.17 26.25
C LEU A 750 -24.17 1.13 25.31
N LYS A 751 -23.71 -0.12 25.35
CA LYS A 751 -24.28 -1.26 24.61
C LYS A 751 -25.73 -1.53 25.02
N LYS A 752 -26.02 -1.67 26.32
CA LYS A 752 -27.40 -1.80 26.83
C LYS A 752 -28.27 -0.59 26.46
N TYR A 753 -27.71 0.63 26.46
CA TYR A 753 -28.42 1.83 26.04
C TYR A 753 -28.70 1.82 24.53
N MET A 754 -27.73 1.42 23.71
CA MET A 754 -27.89 1.28 22.26
C MET A 754 -28.88 0.17 21.90
N GLU A 755 -28.84 -0.98 22.57
CA GLU A 755 -29.77 -2.09 22.41
C GLU A 755 -31.19 -1.71 22.84
N LYS A 756 -31.34 -1.09 24.01
CA LYS A 756 -32.65 -0.69 24.56
C LYS A 756 -33.33 0.39 23.72
N TYR A 757 -32.56 1.31 23.15
CA TYR A 757 -33.09 2.49 22.47
C TYR A 757 -32.81 2.49 20.97
N PHE A 758 -32.26 1.43 20.36
CA PHE A 758 -31.89 1.31 18.93
C PHE A 758 -31.17 2.55 18.33
N ILE A 759 -30.24 3.16 19.06
CA ILE A 759 -29.64 4.45 18.67
C ILE A 759 -28.54 4.27 17.62
N SER A 760 -28.72 4.84 16.41
CA SER A 760 -27.60 5.20 15.53
C SER A 760 -27.03 6.56 15.97
N PHE A 761 -25.72 6.70 15.89
CA PHE A 761 -25.02 7.97 16.05
C PHE A 761 -24.96 8.76 14.73
N GLU A 762 -25.55 8.26 13.63
CA GLU A 762 -25.58 8.94 12.32
C GLU A 762 -26.06 10.40 12.36
N PRO A 763 -27.01 10.82 13.22
CA PRO A 763 -27.40 12.23 13.32
C PRO A 763 -26.37 13.12 14.02
N PHE A 764 -25.27 12.54 14.53
CA PHE A 764 -24.33 13.24 15.40
C PHE A 764 -22.92 13.18 14.83
N HIS A 765 -22.30 14.35 14.71
CA HIS A 765 -20.87 14.54 14.50
C HIS A 765 -20.03 14.06 15.71
N ILE A 766 -20.35 12.89 16.29
CA ILE A 766 -19.61 12.34 17.43
C ILE A 766 -18.16 12.06 17.04
N LEU A 767 -17.91 11.74 15.76
CA LEU A 767 -16.56 11.53 15.23
C LEU A 767 -15.78 12.85 15.13
N GLU A 768 -16.41 13.96 14.74
CA GLU A 768 -15.76 15.29 14.81
C GLU A 768 -15.58 15.75 16.26
N TYR A 769 -16.56 15.48 17.13
CA TYR A 769 -16.46 15.77 18.55
C TYR A 769 -15.33 14.97 19.24
N ILE A 770 -15.01 13.77 18.73
CA ILE A 770 -13.84 12.98 19.12
C ILE A 770 -12.55 13.55 18.52
N LYS A 771 -12.57 14.03 17.26
CA LYS A 771 -11.44 14.69 16.59
C LYS A 771 -11.00 15.98 17.28
N ASP A 772 -11.95 16.74 17.85
CA ASP A 772 -11.70 18.03 18.52
C ASP A 772 -11.01 17.91 19.90
N GLU A 773 -10.60 16.71 20.34
CA GLU A 773 -9.86 16.41 21.59
C GLU A 773 -10.50 16.93 22.90
N LYS A 774 -11.75 17.42 22.89
CA LYS A 774 -12.40 17.97 24.09
C LYS A 774 -12.75 16.93 25.17
N ILE A 775 -12.66 15.63 24.85
CA ILE A 775 -12.87 14.53 25.81
C ILE A 775 -11.80 13.45 25.63
N GLU A 776 -11.12 13.11 26.72
CA GLU A 776 -10.15 12.01 26.79
C GLU A 776 -10.90 10.65 26.76
N LEU A 777 -10.98 10.02 25.57
CA LEU A 777 -11.50 8.67 25.40
C LEU A 777 -10.36 7.65 25.40
N THR A 778 -10.60 6.49 26.02
CA THR A 778 -9.70 5.35 25.87
C THR A 778 -9.76 4.83 24.43
N ASP A 779 -8.65 4.28 23.92
CA ASP A 779 -8.61 3.73 22.56
C ASP A 779 -9.69 2.67 22.32
N ARG A 780 -9.98 1.85 23.33
CA ARG A 780 -11.07 0.86 23.28
C ARG A 780 -12.46 1.49 23.08
N MET A 781 -12.71 2.66 23.67
CA MET A 781 -13.98 3.39 23.47
C MET A 781 -14.02 4.06 22.10
N LYS A 782 -12.90 4.62 21.63
CA LYS A 782 -12.80 5.17 20.27
C LYS A 782 -13.08 4.08 19.24
N ASP A 783 -12.43 2.93 19.36
CA ASP A 783 -12.65 1.77 18.51
C ASP A 783 -14.10 1.31 18.53
N PHE A 784 -14.70 1.16 19.72
CA PHE A 784 -16.11 0.77 19.85
C PHE A 784 -17.05 1.75 19.15
N ILE A 785 -16.86 3.05 19.35
CA ILE A 785 -17.69 4.08 18.71
C ILE A 785 -17.51 4.01 17.19
N ILE A 786 -16.27 4.05 16.69
CA ILE A 786 -15.97 4.02 15.25
C ILE A 786 -16.56 2.76 14.57
N THR A 787 -16.55 1.63 15.28
CA THR A 787 -17.06 0.36 14.76
C THR A 787 -18.56 0.15 14.93
N HIS A 788 -19.27 0.91 15.77
CA HIS A 788 -20.69 0.64 16.06
C HIS A 788 -21.58 1.87 15.88
N TYR A 789 -21.10 2.95 15.24
CA TYR A 789 -21.83 4.20 15.24
C TYR A 789 -23.10 4.20 14.37
N THR A 790 -23.29 3.24 13.47
CA THR A 790 -24.57 3.01 12.75
C THR A 790 -25.20 1.70 13.18
N ILE A 791 -26.54 1.58 13.15
CA ILE A 791 -27.24 0.34 13.55
C ILE A 791 -26.82 -0.83 12.67
N LYS A 792 -26.72 -0.59 11.35
CA LYS A 792 -26.26 -1.59 10.38
C LYS A 792 -24.85 -2.06 10.70
N ARG A 793 -23.92 -1.13 10.94
CA ARG A 793 -22.54 -1.45 11.29
C ARG A 793 -22.45 -2.17 12.62
N TYR A 794 -23.17 -1.72 13.64
CA TYR A 794 -23.26 -2.41 14.93
C TYR A 794 -23.67 -3.88 14.75
N LYS A 795 -24.75 -4.15 14.00
CA LYS A 795 -25.25 -5.52 13.81
C LYS A 795 -24.22 -6.40 13.09
N ILE A 796 -23.61 -5.90 12.01
CA ILE A 796 -22.59 -6.67 11.28
C ILE A 796 -21.33 -6.86 12.12
N MET A 797 -20.86 -5.83 12.82
CA MET A 797 -19.67 -5.91 13.66
C MET A 797 -19.86 -6.88 14.82
N GLU A 798 -21.05 -6.92 15.44
CA GLU A 798 -21.35 -7.92 16.47
C GLU A 798 -21.32 -9.36 15.92
N LEU A 799 -21.80 -9.59 14.69
CA LEU A 799 -21.70 -10.90 14.02
C LEU A 799 -20.25 -11.27 13.67
N ILE A 800 -19.45 -10.30 13.23
CA ILE A 800 -18.02 -10.48 12.96
C ILE A 800 -17.26 -10.80 14.27
N LEU A 801 -17.53 -10.04 15.34
CA LEU A 801 -16.90 -10.20 16.64
C LEU A 801 -17.33 -11.49 17.35
N SER A 802 -18.54 -11.98 17.10
CA SER A 802 -19.04 -13.26 17.61
C SER A 802 -18.58 -14.48 16.79
N ASN A 803 -18.03 -14.25 15.59
CA ASN A 803 -17.67 -15.28 14.60
C ASN A 803 -18.85 -16.11 14.08
N ASP A 804 -20.04 -15.52 14.05
CA ASP A 804 -21.23 -16.18 13.52
C ASP A 804 -21.32 -15.97 12.00
N ILE A 805 -20.53 -16.76 11.25
CA ILE A 805 -20.48 -16.69 9.79
C ILE A 805 -21.83 -17.02 9.16
N ASP A 806 -22.56 -17.98 9.72
CA ASP A 806 -23.85 -18.42 9.19
C ASP A 806 -24.91 -17.31 9.34
N GLU A 807 -25.01 -16.68 10.52
CA GLU A 807 -25.95 -15.57 10.73
C GLU A 807 -25.49 -14.31 9.99
N LEU A 808 -24.19 -14.06 9.83
CA LEU A 808 -23.69 -12.98 8.97
C LEU A 808 -24.07 -13.22 7.51
N LYS A 809 -23.88 -14.44 7.00
CA LYS A 809 -24.27 -14.82 5.65
C LYS A 809 -25.77 -14.64 5.44
N LYS A 810 -26.59 -15.17 6.36
CA LYS A 810 -28.05 -14.99 6.36
C LYS A 810 -28.45 -13.52 6.41
N TYR A 811 -27.79 -12.71 7.22
CA TYR A 811 -28.04 -11.27 7.28
C TYR A 811 -27.74 -10.58 5.93
N LEU A 812 -26.64 -10.93 5.26
CA LEU A 812 -26.32 -10.42 3.93
C LEU A 812 -27.32 -10.90 2.87
N ASP A 813 -27.79 -12.14 2.96
CA ASP A 813 -28.80 -12.71 2.06
C ASP A 813 -30.18 -12.06 2.23
N GLU A 814 -30.56 -11.71 3.46
CA GLU A 814 -31.77 -10.96 3.79
C GLU A 814 -31.67 -9.48 3.35
N ASN A 815 -30.46 -8.92 3.34
CA ASN A 815 -30.18 -7.52 2.99
C ASN A 815 -29.45 -7.42 1.65
N LYS A 816 -30.02 -7.99 0.57
CA LYS A 816 -29.39 -8.16 -0.75
C LYS A 816 -28.81 -6.90 -1.40
N GLU A 817 -29.20 -5.71 -0.95
CA GLU A 817 -28.68 -4.43 -1.47
C GLU A 817 -27.39 -4.00 -0.78
N PHE A 818 -27.05 -4.58 0.37
CA PHE A 818 -25.94 -4.17 1.21
C PHE A 818 -24.65 -4.93 0.90
N GLU A 819 -23.53 -4.21 0.79
CA GLU A 819 -22.20 -4.78 0.65
C GLU A 819 -21.33 -4.47 1.89
N LEU A 820 -20.49 -5.42 2.32
CA LEU A 820 -19.62 -5.22 3.50
C LEU A 820 -18.67 -4.03 3.34
N HIS A 821 -18.27 -3.67 2.10
CA HIS A 821 -17.44 -2.49 1.84
C HIS A 821 -18.13 -1.16 2.17
N GLU A 822 -19.48 -1.12 2.21
CA GLU A 822 -20.26 0.05 2.64
C GLU A 822 -20.10 0.33 4.13
N LEU A 823 -19.51 -0.60 4.90
CA LEU A 823 -19.09 -0.28 6.26
C LEU A 823 -17.90 0.67 6.27
N ASN A 824 -17.12 0.79 5.20
CA ASN A 824 -15.95 1.66 5.18
C ASN A 824 -16.35 3.13 5.05
N ASP A 825 -15.61 4.00 5.75
CA ASP A 825 -15.70 5.45 5.64
C ASP A 825 -14.33 6.09 5.91
N GLU A 826 -14.26 7.42 6.03
CA GLU A 826 -12.98 8.13 6.28
C GLU A 826 -12.32 7.80 7.64
N HIS A 827 -13.04 7.16 8.56
CA HIS A 827 -12.62 6.82 9.92
C HIS A 827 -12.48 5.32 10.17
N PHE A 828 -13.08 4.48 9.34
CA PHE A 828 -13.15 3.04 9.51
C PHE A 828 -12.90 2.30 8.19
N ASP A 829 -11.93 1.37 8.20
CA ASP A 829 -11.69 0.43 7.10
C ASP A 829 -11.81 -0.97 7.71
N LEU A 830 -12.86 -1.71 7.31
CA LEU A 830 -13.23 -3.02 7.85
C LEU A 830 -12.07 -4.01 7.73
N ILE A 831 -11.37 -4.01 6.59
CA ILE A 831 -10.25 -4.91 6.35
C ILE A 831 -9.08 -4.58 7.29
N THR A 832 -8.75 -3.29 7.43
CA THR A 832 -7.74 -2.82 8.36
C THR A 832 -8.13 -3.18 9.79
N TYR A 833 -9.40 -3.07 10.16
CA TYR A 833 -9.88 -3.42 11.49
C TYR A 833 -9.71 -4.90 11.80
N ILE A 834 -10.16 -5.80 10.92
CA ILE A 834 -10.04 -7.26 11.14
C ILE A 834 -8.57 -7.74 11.12
N TYR A 835 -7.66 -7.00 10.48
CA TYR A 835 -6.22 -7.27 10.48
C TYR A 835 -5.43 -6.51 11.56
N SER A 836 -5.99 -5.44 12.12
CA SER A 836 -5.32 -4.64 13.14
C SER A 836 -5.20 -5.46 14.43
N SER A 837 -4.04 -5.38 15.06
CA SER A 837 -3.64 -6.12 16.26
C SER A 837 -4.38 -5.69 17.53
N ASN A 838 -5.69 -5.45 17.45
CA ASN A 838 -6.52 -5.12 18.59
C ASN A 838 -6.73 -6.39 19.44
N PRO A 839 -6.16 -6.48 20.65
CA PRO A 839 -6.18 -7.69 21.49
C PRO A 839 -7.59 -8.09 21.95
N TYR A 840 -8.61 -7.25 21.71
CA TYR A 840 -9.98 -7.47 22.16
C TYR A 840 -10.90 -8.13 21.13
N ASN A 841 -10.46 -8.27 19.87
CA ASN A 841 -11.28 -8.81 18.80
C ASN A 841 -10.88 -10.26 18.52
N PHE A 842 -11.62 -11.21 19.09
CA PHE A 842 -11.43 -12.64 18.86
C PHE A 842 -11.95 -13.07 17.48
N ILE A 843 -11.56 -12.41 16.38
CA ILE A 843 -12.04 -12.75 15.04
C ILE A 843 -11.26 -13.97 14.51
N THR A 844 -11.99 -14.99 14.07
CA THR A 844 -11.50 -16.26 13.55
C THR A 844 -10.99 -16.10 12.12
N PHE A 845 -10.13 -17.02 11.69
CA PHE A 845 -9.59 -17.02 10.32
C PHE A 845 -10.70 -17.17 9.28
N GLU A 846 -11.66 -18.04 9.57
CA GLU A 846 -12.82 -18.32 8.74
C GLU A 846 -13.67 -17.06 8.57
N MET A 847 -13.87 -16.27 9.64
CA MET A 847 -14.57 -15.00 9.56
C MET A 847 -13.80 -13.96 8.74
N CYS A 848 -12.49 -13.82 8.94
CA CYS A 848 -11.67 -12.91 8.12
C CYS A 848 -11.72 -13.30 6.63
N LYS A 849 -11.57 -14.59 6.33
CA LYS A 849 -11.67 -15.11 4.96
C LYS A 849 -13.05 -14.81 4.38
N PHE A 850 -14.12 -15.04 5.15
CA PHE A 850 -15.49 -14.75 4.75
C PHE A 850 -15.67 -13.26 4.42
N VAL A 851 -15.30 -12.35 5.33
CA VAL A 851 -15.40 -10.90 5.12
C VAL A 851 -14.64 -10.43 3.87
N ILE A 852 -13.42 -10.93 3.65
CA ILE A 852 -12.60 -10.54 2.47
C ILE A 852 -13.22 -11.03 1.16
N THR A 853 -13.71 -12.27 1.16
CA THR A 853 -14.34 -12.90 -0.02
C THR A 853 -15.74 -12.37 -0.29
N HIS A 854 -16.42 -11.81 0.71
CA HIS A 854 -17.77 -11.26 0.61
C HIS A 854 -17.80 -9.74 0.71
N LEU A 855 -16.65 -9.07 0.51
CA LEU A 855 -16.53 -7.62 0.68
C LEU A 855 -17.45 -6.84 -0.28
N THR A 856 -17.56 -7.33 -1.52
CA THR A 856 -18.50 -6.83 -2.54
C THR A 856 -19.43 -7.94 -3.00
N LYS A 857 -20.61 -7.57 -3.51
CA LYS A 857 -21.64 -8.52 -3.95
C LYS A 857 -21.18 -9.37 -5.13
N ASP A 858 -20.46 -8.75 -6.06
CA ASP A 858 -19.93 -9.43 -7.24
C ASP A 858 -18.84 -10.44 -6.86
N ARG A 859 -17.97 -10.08 -5.89
CA ARG A 859 -16.96 -11.00 -5.35
C ARG A 859 -17.60 -12.18 -4.65
N CYS A 860 -18.56 -11.92 -3.76
CA CYS A 860 -19.35 -12.94 -3.07
C CYS A 860 -19.92 -13.95 -4.08
N LYS A 861 -20.69 -13.47 -5.07
CA LYS A 861 -21.34 -14.35 -6.05
C LYS A 861 -20.36 -15.18 -6.87
N ILE A 862 -19.28 -14.58 -7.36
CA ILE A 862 -18.29 -15.32 -8.15
C ILE A 862 -17.62 -16.39 -7.30
N ILE A 863 -17.29 -16.09 -6.04
CA ILE A 863 -16.71 -17.07 -5.11
C ILE A 863 -17.70 -18.18 -4.80
N GLU A 864 -18.96 -17.86 -4.53
CA GLU A 864 -20.01 -18.87 -4.33
C GLU A 864 -20.19 -19.76 -5.56
N PHE A 865 -20.15 -19.20 -6.78
CA PHE A 865 -20.23 -20.01 -8.00
C PHE A 865 -19.00 -20.91 -8.19
N ILE A 866 -17.81 -20.45 -7.80
CA ILE A 866 -16.59 -21.26 -7.81
C ILE A 866 -16.71 -22.40 -6.79
N GLU A 867 -17.09 -22.10 -5.55
CA GLU A 867 -17.24 -23.08 -4.46
C GLU A 867 -18.34 -24.11 -4.77
N ASN A 868 -19.43 -23.68 -5.40
CA ASN A 868 -20.52 -24.55 -5.88
C ASN A 868 -20.22 -25.24 -7.22
N LYS A 869 -19.04 -25.01 -7.80
CA LYS A 869 -18.61 -25.61 -9.09
C LYS A 869 -19.59 -25.33 -10.24
N ASN A 870 -20.20 -24.14 -10.25
CA ASN A 870 -21.26 -23.75 -11.20
C ASN A 870 -20.72 -22.82 -12.30
N ILE A 871 -20.03 -23.39 -13.29
CA ILE A 871 -19.47 -22.64 -14.41
C ILE A 871 -20.52 -21.91 -15.26
N ASN A 872 -21.75 -22.42 -15.32
CA ASN A 872 -22.83 -21.83 -16.13
C ASN A 872 -23.26 -20.47 -15.57
N GLU A 873 -23.34 -20.34 -14.25
CA GLU A 873 -23.63 -19.05 -13.62
C GLU A 873 -22.45 -18.07 -13.78
N ILE A 874 -21.20 -18.53 -13.67
CA ILE A 874 -20.02 -17.70 -13.97
C ILE A 874 -20.06 -17.18 -15.42
N LYS A 875 -20.43 -18.04 -16.38
CA LYS A 875 -20.60 -17.67 -17.81
C LYS A 875 -21.69 -16.61 -17.99
N LYS A 876 -22.87 -16.79 -17.39
CA LYS A 876 -23.96 -15.81 -17.43
C LYS A 876 -23.56 -14.48 -16.77
N PHE A 877 -22.88 -14.55 -15.64
CA PHE A 877 -22.44 -13.36 -14.90
C PHE A 877 -21.45 -12.53 -15.71
N TYR A 878 -20.45 -13.18 -16.30
CA TYR A 878 -19.49 -12.54 -17.21
C TYR A 878 -20.14 -11.97 -18.49
N GLN A 879 -21.22 -12.59 -18.99
CA GLN A 879 -21.94 -12.03 -20.14
C GLN A 879 -22.66 -10.72 -19.79
N LYS A 880 -23.11 -10.56 -18.54
CA LYS A 880 -23.74 -9.34 -18.05
C LYS A 880 -22.73 -8.21 -17.84
N ASP A 881 -21.53 -8.54 -17.38
CA ASP A 881 -20.42 -7.62 -17.21
C ASP A 881 -19.07 -8.27 -17.56
N LYS A 882 -18.42 -7.77 -18.62
CA LYS A 882 -17.17 -8.32 -19.15
C LYS A 882 -15.93 -7.90 -18.36
N SER A 883 -16.00 -6.84 -17.55
CA SER A 883 -14.87 -6.39 -16.71
C SER A 883 -14.89 -7.01 -15.32
N ILE A 884 -15.89 -7.84 -15.01
CA ILE A 884 -16.14 -8.34 -13.66
C ILE A 884 -14.92 -8.96 -12.99
N PHE A 885 -14.15 -9.79 -13.71
CA PHE A 885 -12.98 -10.47 -13.13
C PHE A 885 -11.82 -9.52 -12.82
N GLU A 886 -11.66 -8.45 -13.59
CA GLU A 886 -10.63 -7.42 -13.34
C GLU A 886 -10.97 -6.65 -12.06
N ASN A 887 -12.26 -6.37 -11.86
CA ASN A 887 -12.79 -5.61 -10.72
C ASN A 887 -12.85 -6.40 -9.40
N LEU A 888 -12.59 -7.72 -9.41
CA LEU A 888 -12.59 -8.51 -8.18
C LEU A 888 -11.36 -8.26 -7.30
N ASN A 889 -10.26 -7.77 -7.88
CA ASN A 889 -9.02 -7.52 -7.16
C ASN A 889 -9.06 -6.20 -6.39
N ASP A 890 -8.45 -6.20 -5.20
CA ASP A 890 -8.12 -4.98 -4.46
C ASP A 890 -6.77 -5.12 -3.73
N LYS A 891 -6.40 -4.14 -2.91
CA LYS A 891 -5.16 -4.14 -2.10
C LYS A 891 -5.06 -5.31 -1.10
N HIS A 892 -6.16 -6.01 -0.82
CA HIS A 892 -6.31 -7.04 0.21
C HIS A 892 -6.77 -8.40 -0.32
N PHE A 893 -7.27 -8.47 -1.56
CA PHE A 893 -7.72 -9.70 -2.21
C PHE A 893 -7.19 -9.79 -3.63
N ASP A 894 -6.34 -10.80 -3.85
CA ASP A 894 -5.87 -11.20 -5.18
C ASP A 894 -6.68 -12.42 -5.63
N PHE A 895 -7.66 -12.16 -6.49
CA PHE A 895 -8.57 -13.14 -7.05
C PHE A 895 -7.85 -14.21 -7.89
N LEU A 896 -6.79 -13.83 -8.62
CA LEU A 896 -6.00 -14.80 -9.38
C LEU A 896 -5.24 -15.73 -8.43
N ASN A 897 -4.64 -15.18 -7.37
CA ASN A 897 -3.99 -15.99 -6.36
C ASN A 897 -4.99 -16.91 -5.62
N TYR A 898 -6.19 -16.41 -5.30
CA TYR A 898 -7.27 -17.24 -4.78
C TYR A 898 -7.58 -18.42 -5.72
N LEU A 899 -7.77 -18.15 -7.03
CA LEU A 899 -7.99 -19.18 -8.03
C LEU A 899 -6.83 -20.18 -8.13
N PHE A 900 -5.59 -19.71 -8.07
CA PHE A 900 -4.41 -20.58 -8.14
C PHE A 900 -4.28 -21.50 -6.94
N ASN A 901 -4.76 -21.08 -5.77
CA ASN A 901 -4.75 -21.89 -4.54
C ASN A 901 -5.86 -22.95 -4.47
N LEU A 902 -6.84 -22.93 -5.38
CA LEU A 902 -7.84 -23.99 -5.45
C LEU A 902 -7.20 -25.28 -5.97
N SER A 903 -7.68 -26.44 -5.52
CA SER A 903 -7.16 -27.73 -5.97
C SER A 903 -7.47 -27.97 -7.45
N ASP A 904 -6.48 -28.42 -8.23
CA ASP A 904 -6.67 -28.86 -9.62
C ASP A 904 -7.18 -30.32 -9.72
N ASN A 905 -7.35 -31.02 -8.58
CA ASN A 905 -7.84 -32.40 -8.58
C ASN A 905 -9.33 -32.51 -8.94
N ASP A 906 -10.06 -31.39 -8.95
CA ASP A 906 -11.47 -31.33 -9.34
C ASP A 906 -11.61 -30.78 -10.76
N GLU A 907 -12.10 -31.62 -11.67
CA GLU A 907 -12.26 -31.30 -13.10
C GLU A 907 -13.15 -30.07 -13.34
N ARG A 908 -14.17 -29.83 -12.50
CA ARG A 908 -15.05 -28.66 -12.64
C ARG A 908 -14.36 -27.38 -12.19
N ILE A 909 -13.60 -27.46 -11.09
CA ILE A 909 -12.77 -26.32 -10.65
C ILE A 909 -11.73 -26.00 -11.72
N HIS A 910 -11.12 -27.02 -12.33
CA HIS A 910 -10.21 -26.87 -13.44
C HIS A 910 -10.88 -26.14 -14.64
N GLU A 911 -12.08 -26.58 -15.04
CA GLU A 911 -12.84 -25.93 -16.12
C GLU A 911 -13.16 -24.45 -15.79
N ILE A 912 -13.55 -24.17 -14.54
CA ILE A 912 -13.82 -22.80 -14.07
C ILE A 912 -12.57 -21.92 -14.14
N LYS A 913 -11.41 -22.41 -13.67
CA LYS A 913 -10.13 -21.69 -13.77
C LYS A 913 -9.81 -21.38 -15.23
N GLN A 914 -9.91 -22.37 -16.12
CA GLN A 914 -9.67 -22.20 -17.55
C GLN A 914 -10.59 -21.14 -18.16
N TYR A 915 -11.87 -21.15 -17.79
CA TYR A 915 -12.83 -20.17 -18.25
C TYR A 915 -12.47 -18.76 -17.76
N ILE A 916 -12.26 -18.57 -16.46
CA ILE A 916 -11.93 -17.26 -15.89
C ILE A 916 -10.63 -16.72 -16.47
N LEU A 917 -9.55 -17.52 -16.48
CA LEU A 917 -8.25 -17.09 -17.02
C LEU A 917 -8.32 -16.70 -18.50
N SER A 918 -9.16 -17.39 -19.29
CA SER A 918 -9.36 -17.04 -20.71
C SER A 918 -10.23 -15.80 -20.95
N HIS A 919 -10.89 -15.30 -19.91
CA HIS A 919 -11.80 -14.14 -19.98
C HIS A 919 -11.35 -12.96 -19.10
N TYR A 920 -10.28 -13.14 -18.33
CA TYR A 920 -9.73 -12.16 -17.41
C TYR A 920 -9.17 -10.93 -18.13
N ASN A 921 -8.51 -11.10 -19.28
CA ASN A 921 -7.99 -9.99 -20.09
C ASN A 921 -8.32 -10.21 -21.59
N PRO A 922 -8.88 -9.21 -22.31
CA PRO A 922 -9.23 -9.32 -23.74
C PRO A 922 -8.07 -9.73 -24.65
N ILE A 923 -6.84 -9.27 -24.36
CA ILE A 923 -5.64 -9.60 -25.12
C ILE A 923 -5.27 -11.07 -24.91
N ILE A 924 -5.34 -11.54 -23.66
CA ILE A 924 -5.10 -12.95 -23.30
C ILE A 924 -6.13 -13.84 -24.00
N LYS A 925 -7.40 -13.44 -24.01
CA LYS A 925 -8.49 -14.13 -24.71
C LYS A 925 -8.21 -14.26 -26.21
N GLU A 926 -7.83 -13.17 -26.86
CA GLU A 926 -7.45 -13.12 -28.28
C GLU A 926 -6.26 -14.05 -28.59
N ILE A 927 -5.24 -14.04 -27.72
CA ILE A 927 -4.05 -14.89 -27.83
C ILE A 927 -4.45 -16.37 -27.71
N ILE A 928 -5.18 -16.74 -26.65
CA ILE A 928 -5.66 -18.10 -26.42
C ILE A 928 -6.54 -18.58 -27.57
N LYS A 929 -7.47 -17.75 -28.05
CA LYS A 929 -8.39 -18.07 -29.16
C LYS A 929 -7.60 -18.35 -30.45
N LYS A 930 -6.63 -17.50 -30.79
CA LYS A 930 -5.78 -17.68 -31.98
C LYS A 930 -4.87 -18.90 -31.86
N ILE A 931 -4.37 -19.18 -30.65
CA ILE A 931 -3.59 -20.38 -30.35
C ILE A 931 -4.44 -21.64 -30.55
N LYS A 932 -5.64 -21.72 -29.95
CA LYS A 932 -6.58 -22.83 -30.14
C LYS A 932 -6.97 -23.04 -31.62
N LYS A 933 -7.15 -21.96 -32.39
CA LYS A 933 -7.50 -22.04 -33.82
C LYS A 933 -6.35 -22.55 -34.70
N LYS A 934 -5.10 -22.19 -34.37
CA LYS A 934 -3.91 -22.52 -35.18
C LYS A 934 -3.23 -23.85 -34.82
N ILE A 935 -3.51 -24.43 -33.66
CA ILE A 935 -2.90 -25.72 -33.23
C ILE A 935 -3.44 -26.94 -34.04
N LYS A 936 -4.44 -26.77 -34.91
CA LYS A 936 -5.02 -27.90 -35.68
C LYS A 936 -4.07 -28.58 -36.68
N LYS A 937 -2.88 -28.02 -36.98
CA LYS A 937 -1.83 -28.65 -37.82
C LYS A 937 -0.44 -28.31 -37.27
N ASP A 938 0.46 -29.29 -37.22
CA ASP A 938 1.83 -29.13 -36.70
C ASP A 938 2.66 -28.07 -37.47
N ASP A 939 2.28 -27.77 -38.72
CA ASP A 939 2.96 -26.79 -39.59
C ASP A 939 2.75 -25.32 -39.21
N ASP A 940 1.81 -24.97 -38.32
CA ASP A 940 1.53 -23.57 -37.95
C ASP A 940 2.39 -23.04 -36.78
N LYS A 941 3.36 -23.83 -36.28
CA LYS A 941 4.27 -23.46 -35.18
C LYS A 941 5.01 -22.13 -35.41
N ASN A 942 5.48 -21.89 -36.64
CA ASN A 942 6.22 -20.67 -36.98
C ASN A 942 5.34 -19.42 -37.04
N LYS A 943 4.12 -19.54 -37.58
CA LYS A 943 3.14 -18.43 -37.60
C LYS A 943 2.69 -18.07 -36.18
N LEU A 944 2.63 -19.05 -35.29
CA LEU A 944 2.26 -18.84 -33.89
C LEU A 944 3.37 -18.13 -33.10
N LYS A 945 4.63 -18.56 -33.30
CA LYS A 945 5.82 -17.90 -32.74
C LYS A 945 5.88 -16.43 -33.16
N HIS A 946 5.68 -16.14 -34.45
CA HIS A 946 5.67 -14.77 -34.95
C HIS A 946 4.53 -13.94 -34.34
N TYR A 947 3.34 -14.53 -34.18
CA TYR A 947 2.21 -13.86 -33.56
C TYR A 947 2.44 -13.51 -32.09
N ILE A 948 2.98 -14.44 -31.29
CA ILE A 948 3.29 -14.17 -29.87
C ILE A 948 4.40 -13.11 -29.78
N LYS A 949 5.47 -13.23 -30.57
CA LYS A 949 6.57 -12.25 -30.58
C LYS A 949 6.09 -10.84 -30.95
N LYS A 950 5.13 -10.71 -31.87
CA LYS A 950 4.56 -9.40 -32.26
C LYS A 950 3.71 -8.75 -31.16
N ASN A 951 3.12 -9.55 -30.26
CA ASN A 951 2.21 -9.04 -29.22
C ASN A 951 2.82 -9.02 -27.82
N ILE A 952 4.01 -9.59 -27.61
CA ILE A 952 4.61 -9.71 -26.27
C ILE A 952 4.89 -8.35 -25.61
N ASN A 953 5.28 -7.35 -26.40
CA ASN A 953 5.53 -6.00 -25.89
C ASN A 953 4.25 -5.26 -25.45
N LYS A 954 3.07 -5.82 -25.75
CA LYS A 954 1.77 -5.29 -25.32
C LYS A 954 1.26 -5.94 -24.02
N LEU A 955 1.99 -6.92 -23.47
CA LEU A 955 1.59 -7.68 -22.29
C LEU A 955 2.33 -7.17 -21.06
N THR A 956 1.61 -7.05 -19.95
CA THR A 956 2.19 -6.80 -18.63
C THR A 956 2.80 -8.09 -18.05
N ASN A 957 3.61 -7.97 -16.99
CA ASN A 957 4.15 -9.15 -16.30
C ASN A 957 3.06 -10.05 -15.72
N GLU A 958 1.93 -9.47 -15.28
CA GLU A 958 0.79 -10.25 -14.78
C GLU A 958 0.10 -11.00 -15.92
N ASP A 959 -0.04 -10.38 -17.10
CA ASP A 959 -0.57 -11.07 -18.29
C ASP A 959 0.30 -12.28 -18.68
N ILE A 960 1.63 -12.12 -18.58
CA ILE A 960 2.58 -13.21 -18.85
C ILE A 960 2.41 -14.34 -17.82
N LYS A 961 2.22 -14.01 -16.54
CA LYS A 961 1.98 -15.00 -15.47
C LYS A 961 0.67 -15.77 -15.70
N ILE A 962 -0.41 -15.06 -16.04
CA ILE A 962 -1.70 -15.65 -16.40
C ILE A 962 -1.57 -16.58 -17.61
N ILE A 963 -0.90 -16.12 -18.68
CA ILE A 963 -0.68 -16.92 -19.89
C ILE A 963 0.15 -18.18 -19.59
N LYS A 964 1.21 -18.07 -18.78
CA LYS A 964 2.02 -19.22 -18.36
C LYS A 964 1.15 -20.24 -17.62
N GLN A 965 0.36 -19.81 -16.63
CA GLN A 965 -0.50 -20.70 -15.86
C GLN A 965 -1.61 -21.33 -16.69
N TYR A 966 -2.24 -20.55 -17.58
CA TYR A 966 -3.22 -21.07 -18.54
C TYR A 966 -2.65 -22.24 -19.35
N PHE A 967 -1.44 -22.09 -19.89
CA PHE A 967 -0.82 -23.15 -20.69
C PHE A 967 -0.29 -24.30 -19.87
N ILE A 968 0.22 -24.07 -18.66
CA ILE A 968 0.60 -25.14 -17.72
C ILE A 968 -0.61 -26.07 -17.50
N ASN A 969 -1.77 -25.47 -17.27
CA ASN A 969 -3.01 -26.17 -16.95
C ASN A 969 -3.81 -26.63 -18.20
N SER A 970 -3.43 -26.27 -19.42
CA SER A 970 -4.16 -26.69 -20.63
C SER A 970 -3.93 -28.17 -21.00
N ASP A 971 -4.82 -28.78 -21.78
CA ASP A 971 -4.64 -30.15 -22.32
C ASP A 971 -3.63 -30.25 -23.47
N LEU A 972 -2.84 -29.20 -23.72
CA LEU A 972 -1.86 -29.20 -24.81
C LEU A 972 -0.74 -30.21 -24.56
N SER A 973 -0.21 -30.81 -25.62
CA SER A 973 0.97 -31.67 -25.49
C SER A 973 2.15 -30.88 -24.91
N SER A 974 3.00 -31.55 -24.14
CA SER A 974 4.18 -30.93 -23.51
C SER A 974 5.05 -30.17 -24.52
N ASN A 975 5.17 -30.67 -25.75
CA ASN A 975 5.90 -30.02 -26.84
C ASN A 975 5.28 -28.70 -27.29
N ILE A 976 3.94 -28.60 -27.35
CA ILE A 976 3.25 -27.35 -27.69
C ILE A 976 3.35 -26.37 -26.53
N LYS A 977 3.18 -26.83 -25.28
CA LYS A 977 3.36 -26.00 -24.08
C LYS A 977 4.77 -25.39 -24.04
N LYS A 978 5.81 -26.19 -24.27
CA LYS A 978 7.21 -25.72 -24.43
C LYS A 978 7.29 -24.59 -25.45
N TYR A 979 6.71 -24.78 -26.63
CA TYR A 979 6.81 -23.84 -27.73
C TYR A 979 6.06 -22.52 -27.49
N LEU A 980 4.93 -22.58 -26.78
CA LEU A 980 4.11 -21.43 -26.43
C LEU A 980 4.67 -20.61 -25.28
N ILE A 981 5.31 -21.26 -24.30
CA ILE A 981 5.92 -20.57 -23.16
C ILE A 981 7.25 -19.93 -23.56
N ARG A 982 7.96 -20.48 -24.56
CA ARG A 982 9.28 -20.05 -25.06
C ARG A 982 9.43 -18.54 -25.33
N PRO A 983 8.47 -17.83 -25.96
CA PRO A 983 8.62 -16.40 -26.22
C PRO A 983 8.53 -15.54 -24.95
N PHE A 984 7.92 -16.04 -23.86
CA PHE A 984 7.72 -15.32 -22.60
C PHE A 984 8.93 -15.35 -21.66
N TYR A 985 10.06 -15.86 -22.13
CA TYR A 985 11.35 -15.71 -21.49
C TYR A 985 12.01 -14.43 -22.06
N THR A 986 12.37 -13.51 -21.17
CA THR A 986 12.95 -12.19 -21.47
C THR A 986 14.21 -12.23 -22.35
N GLU A 987 14.55 -11.07 -22.91
CA GLU A 987 15.77 -10.80 -23.69
C GLU A 987 17.04 -11.29 -22.97
N LYS A 988 17.07 -11.18 -21.63
CA LYS A 988 18.15 -11.70 -20.80
C LYS A 988 18.45 -13.18 -21.02
N TYR A 989 17.41 -13.99 -21.26
CA TYR A 989 17.59 -15.43 -21.46
C TYR A 989 18.02 -15.78 -22.88
N ASN A 990 17.70 -14.94 -23.87
CA ASN A 990 18.20 -15.14 -25.23
C ASN A 990 19.71 -14.87 -25.31
N SER A 991 20.21 -13.86 -24.60
CA SER A 991 21.65 -13.63 -24.45
C SER A 991 22.35 -14.82 -23.79
N LEU A 992 21.75 -15.39 -22.73
CA LEU A 992 22.30 -16.59 -22.07
C LEU A 992 22.36 -17.80 -23.03
N ILE A 993 21.30 -18.04 -23.79
CA ILE A 993 21.25 -19.13 -24.77
C ILE A 993 22.26 -18.91 -25.89
N GLN A 994 22.42 -17.67 -26.35
CA GLN A 994 23.39 -17.29 -27.37
C GLN A 994 24.82 -17.54 -26.87
N LEU A 995 25.15 -17.12 -25.65
CA LEU A 995 26.47 -17.35 -25.03
C LEU A 995 26.79 -18.85 -24.88
N ILE A 996 25.79 -19.68 -24.54
CA ILE A 996 25.94 -21.14 -24.50
C ILE A 996 26.17 -21.71 -25.90
N GLN A 997 25.45 -21.23 -26.92
CA GLN A 997 25.58 -21.69 -28.30
C GLN A 997 26.91 -21.26 -28.95
N GLU A 998 27.41 -20.08 -28.58
CA GLU A 998 28.71 -19.54 -29.00
C GLU A 998 29.88 -20.17 -28.23
N ASN A 999 29.59 -21.00 -27.23
CA ASN A 999 30.59 -21.71 -26.42
C ASN A 999 31.54 -20.76 -25.66
N ASN A 1000 31.10 -19.51 -25.38
CA ASN A 1000 31.90 -18.48 -24.71
C ASN A 1000 31.79 -18.59 -23.18
N LEU A 1001 32.65 -19.44 -22.59
CA LEU A 1001 32.61 -19.81 -21.16
C LEU A 1001 32.76 -18.61 -20.21
N LEU A 1002 33.64 -17.66 -20.54
CA LEU A 1002 33.96 -16.53 -19.68
C LEU A 1002 32.82 -15.52 -19.66
N GLU A 1003 32.30 -15.19 -20.84
CA GLU A 1003 31.20 -14.25 -20.98
C GLU A 1003 29.89 -14.85 -20.46
N PHE A 1004 29.68 -16.16 -20.60
CA PHE A 1004 28.60 -16.89 -19.93
C PHE A 1004 28.68 -16.78 -18.40
N LYS A 1005 29.85 -17.03 -17.78
CA LYS A 1005 30.04 -16.89 -16.33
C LYS A 1005 29.76 -15.48 -15.84
N ASN A 1006 30.37 -14.48 -16.49
CA ASN A 1006 30.18 -13.08 -16.14
C ASN A 1006 28.71 -12.68 -16.29
N TYR A 1007 28.05 -13.10 -17.38
CA TYR A 1007 26.64 -12.79 -17.61
C TYR A 1007 25.72 -13.40 -16.54
N VAL A 1008 25.97 -14.66 -16.12
CA VAL A 1008 25.24 -15.34 -15.04
C VAL A 1008 25.43 -14.63 -13.70
N GLU A 1009 26.65 -14.23 -13.38
CA GLU A 1009 27.00 -13.54 -12.12
C GLU A 1009 26.44 -12.11 -12.07
N GLU A 1010 26.61 -11.34 -13.14
CA GLU A 1010 26.13 -9.95 -13.24
C GLU A 1010 24.61 -9.86 -13.20
N ASN A 1011 23.91 -10.85 -13.77
CA ASN A 1011 22.45 -10.88 -13.82
C ASN A 1011 21.81 -11.74 -12.73
N ASN A 1012 22.61 -12.41 -11.90
CA ASN A 1012 22.19 -13.26 -10.80
C ASN A 1012 21.15 -14.32 -11.22
N ILE A 1013 21.45 -15.07 -12.28
CA ILE A 1013 20.52 -15.99 -12.96
C ILE A 1013 20.46 -17.34 -12.23
N GLU A 1014 19.28 -17.73 -11.72
CA GLU A 1014 19.05 -19.05 -11.11
C GLU A 1014 18.54 -20.08 -12.15
N PHE A 1015 19.32 -21.13 -12.42
CA PHE A 1015 19.00 -22.14 -13.44
C PHE A 1015 17.80 -23.05 -13.10
N LYS A 1016 17.37 -23.12 -11.84
CA LYS A 1016 16.24 -23.97 -11.40
C LYS A 1016 14.89 -23.47 -11.93
N GLU A 1017 14.73 -22.17 -12.21
CA GLU A 1017 13.51 -21.62 -12.85
C GLU A 1017 13.34 -22.11 -14.30
N PHE A 1018 14.41 -22.62 -14.93
CA PHE A 1018 14.39 -23.09 -16.32
C PHE A 1018 13.97 -24.55 -16.45
N ASN A 1019 14.05 -25.35 -15.38
CA ASN A 1019 13.75 -26.78 -15.44
C ASN A 1019 12.48 -27.08 -14.65
N ASN A 1020 11.33 -26.89 -15.29
CA ASN A 1020 10.03 -27.32 -14.76
C ASN A 1020 9.55 -28.58 -15.49
N LYS A 1021 8.40 -29.16 -15.08
CA LYS A 1021 7.84 -30.37 -15.72
C LYS A 1021 7.62 -30.23 -17.24
N ILE A 1022 7.65 -29.00 -17.77
CA ILE A 1022 7.35 -28.69 -19.16
C ILE A 1022 8.61 -28.34 -19.95
N PHE A 1023 9.63 -27.67 -19.42
CA PHE A 1023 10.83 -27.27 -20.17
C PHE A 1023 12.09 -27.82 -19.50
N ASN A 1024 12.95 -28.51 -20.27
CA ASN A 1024 14.26 -28.99 -19.84
C ASN A 1024 15.36 -28.20 -20.57
N PHE A 1025 16.06 -27.34 -19.84
CA PHE A 1025 17.16 -26.50 -20.29
C PHE A 1025 18.34 -27.31 -20.87
N PHE A 1026 18.63 -28.48 -20.30
CA PHE A 1026 19.70 -29.36 -20.79
C PHE A 1026 19.38 -29.95 -22.17
N ASP A 1027 18.13 -30.39 -22.37
CA ASP A 1027 17.68 -30.91 -23.67
C ASP A 1027 17.65 -29.82 -24.74
N TYR A 1028 17.43 -28.56 -24.32
CA TYR A 1028 17.27 -27.42 -25.21
C TYR A 1028 18.60 -26.89 -25.77
N CYS A 1029 19.65 -26.84 -24.96
CA CYS A 1029 20.92 -26.23 -25.38
C CYS A 1029 21.83 -27.20 -26.17
N ASN A 1030 21.47 -28.49 -26.27
CA ASN A 1030 22.25 -29.54 -26.95
C ASN A 1030 23.76 -29.41 -26.64
N ILE A 1031 24.08 -29.26 -25.35
CA ILE A 1031 25.40 -28.83 -24.87
C ILE A 1031 26.40 -29.96 -25.12
N LYS A 1032 27.20 -29.80 -26.16
CA LYS A 1032 28.30 -30.73 -26.50
C LYS A 1032 29.56 -30.48 -25.68
N ASN A 1033 29.66 -29.32 -25.03
CA ASN A 1033 30.83 -28.93 -24.25
C ASN A 1033 30.68 -29.39 -22.79
N ASP A 1034 31.47 -30.38 -22.40
CA ASP A 1034 31.43 -30.98 -21.06
C ASP A 1034 31.78 -29.97 -19.96
N ASP A 1035 32.53 -28.90 -20.22
CA ASP A 1035 32.85 -27.88 -19.20
C ASP A 1035 31.67 -26.96 -18.90
N ILE A 1036 30.94 -26.50 -19.93
CA ILE A 1036 29.69 -25.75 -19.72
C ILE A 1036 28.65 -26.64 -19.04
N LYS A 1037 28.55 -27.90 -19.47
CA LYS A 1037 27.67 -28.88 -18.86
C LYS A 1037 28.05 -29.14 -17.40
N ASN A 1038 29.33 -29.28 -17.08
CA ASN A 1038 29.83 -29.48 -15.72
C ASN A 1038 29.65 -28.24 -14.85
N ILE A 1039 29.83 -27.02 -15.38
CA ILE A 1039 29.51 -25.78 -14.65
C ILE A 1039 28.01 -25.73 -14.35
N ILE A 1040 27.16 -25.99 -15.35
CA ILE A 1040 25.71 -26.01 -15.14
C ILE A 1040 25.34 -27.11 -14.13
N ILE A 1041 25.91 -28.32 -14.23
CA ILE A 1041 25.73 -29.41 -13.25
C ILE A 1041 26.29 -29.05 -11.87
N THR A 1042 27.38 -28.30 -11.77
CA THR A 1042 27.91 -27.83 -10.47
C THR A 1042 26.96 -26.81 -9.83
N TYR A 1043 26.21 -26.08 -10.66
CA TYR A 1043 25.08 -25.25 -10.24
C TYR A 1043 23.75 -26.01 -10.12
N TYR A 1044 23.68 -27.31 -10.47
CA TYR A 1044 22.47 -28.13 -10.50
C TYR A 1044 22.62 -29.40 -9.64
N ASP A 1045 21.88 -29.49 -8.54
CA ASP A 1045 21.90 -30.60 -7.56
C ASP A 1045 21.34 -31.96 -8.08
N ILE A 1046 21.82 -32.45 -9.22
CA ILE A 1046 21.32 -33.68 -9.87
C ILE A 1046 21.76 -34.93 -9.11
N ASN A 1047 22.96 -34.92 -8.51
CA ASN A 1047 23.49 -36.09 -7.78
C ASN A 1047 22.81 -36.30 -6.42
N ILE A 1048 22.41 -35.21 -5.75
CA ILE A 1048 21.73 -35.28 -4.45
C ILE A 1048 20.27 -35.71 -4.61
N SER A 1049 19.56 -35.27 -5.65
CA SER A 1049 18.16 -35.65 -5.86
C SER A 1049 17.96 -37.15 -6.12
N ASN A 1050 18.88 -37.80 -6.84
CA ASN A 1050 18.84 -39.25 -7.07
C ASN A 1050 19.20 -40.04 -5.81
N LEU A 1051 20.17 -39.57 -5.02
CA LEU A 1051 20.52 -40.18 -3.74
C LEU A 1051 19.36 -40.06 -2.73
N ILE A 1052 18.68 -38.91 -2.66
CA ILE A 1052 17.50 -38.70 -1.81
C ILE A 1052 16.36 -39.65 -2.22
N LYS A 1053 16.08 -39.81 -3.53
CA LYS A 1053 15.05 -40.77 -3.99
C LYS A 1053 15.39 -42.23 -3.67
N LEU A 1054 16.67 -42.58 -3.62
CA LEU A 1054 17.12 -43.93 -3.22
C LEU A 1054 17.01 -44.10 -1.70
N ILE A 1055 17.32 -43.06 -0.93
CA ILE A 1055 17.15 -43.01 0.54
C ILE A 1055 15.68 -43.09 0.93
N GLU A 1056 14.80 -42.34 0.26
CA GLU A 1056 13.34 -42.35 0.49
C GLU A 1056 12.70 -43.72 0.18
N LYS A 1057 13.29 -44.48 -0.75
CA LYS A 1057 12.84 -45.84 -1.09
C LYS A 1057 13.36 -46.91 -0.12
N GLY A 1058 14.25 -46.57 0.80
CA GLY A 1058 14.81 -47.49 1.79
C GLY A 1058 15.63 -48.66 1.22
N ASN A 1059 16.01 -48.61 -0.06
CA ASN A 1059 16.73 -49.71 -0.72
C ASN A 1059 18.24 -49.57 -0.53
N ILE A 1060 18.73 -50.12 0.59
CA ILE A 1060 20.14 -50.04 1.02
C ILE A 1060 21.11 -50.57 -0.04
N ASP A 1061 20.73 -51.56 -0.84
CA ASP A 1061 21.63 -52.16 -1.83
C ASP A 1061 21.76 -51.33 -3.10
N GLU A 1062 20.72 -50.59 -3.51
CA GLU A 1062 20.84 -49.59 -4.58
C GLU A 1062 21.67 -48.38 -4.14
N ILE A 1063 21.55 -47.97 -2.88
CA ILE A 1063 22.38 -46.91 -2.30
C ILE A 1063 23.86 -47.34 -2.29
N LYS A 1064 24.16 -48.58 -1.92
CA LYS A 1064 25.52 -49.14 -1.98
C LYS A 1064 26.05 -49.25 -3.42
N LYS A 1065 25.22 -49.67 -4.38
CA LYS A 1065 25.57 -49.68 -5.81
C LYS A 1065 25.87 -48.29 -6.32
N PHE A 1066 25.07 -47.30 -5.94
CA PHE A 1066 25.27 -45.89 -6.30
C PHE A 1066 26.62 -45.37 -5.80
N PHE A 1067 26.97 -45.62 -4.52
CA PHE A 1067 28.27 -45.22 -3.98
C PHE A 1067 29.45 -45.93 -4.65
N LYS A 1068 29.31 -47.22 -4.98
CA LYS A 1068 30.35 -48.01 -5.65
C LYS A 1068 30.53 -47.62 -7.12
N MET A 1069 29.45 -47.29 -7.82
CA MET A 1069 29.49 -46.92 -9.24
C MET A 1069 30.11 -45.53 -9.48
N HIS A 1070 30.04 -44.65 -8.48
CA HIS A 1070 30.59 -43.29 -8.54
C HIS A 1070 31.92 -43.13 -7.79
N ASN A 1071 32.51 -44.23 -7.33
CA ASN A 1071 33.82 -44.28 -6.67
C ASN A 1071 33.95 -43.28 -5.50
N ILE A 1072 32.88 -43.19 -4.69
CA ILE A 1072 32.79 -42.18 -3.63
C ILE A 1072 33.32 -42.74 -2.31
N ASP A 1073 34.37 -42.10 -1.79
CA ASP A 1073 35.01 -42.45 -0.51
C ASP A 1073 34.19 -41.94 0.68
N LEU A 1074 33.73 -42.87 1.53
CA LEU A 1074 32.84 -42.61 2.65
C LEU A 1074 33.52 -41.83 3.80
N GLU A 1075 34.83 -42.01 4.03
CA GLU A 1075 35.57 -41.23 5.04
C GLU A 1075 35.80 -39.78 4.57
N LYS A 1076 35.92 -39.58 3.26
CA LYS A 1076 36.01 -38.26 2.65
C LYS A 1076 34.67 -37.52 2.70
N ILE A 1077 33.56 -38.23 2.50
CA ILE A 1077 32.20 -37.68 2.73
C ILE A 1077 32.01 -37.27 4.20
N GLU A 1078 32.46 -38.04 5.19
CA GLU A 1078 32.29 -37.66 6.60
C GLU A 1078 33.03 -36.35 6.96
N LYS A 1079 34.19 -36.11 6.33
CA LYS A 1079 34.93 -34.85 6.45
C LYS A 1079 34.31 -33.70 5.66
N GLU A 1080 33.74 -33.97 4.49
CA GLU A 1080 33.05 -32.95 3.67
C GLU A 1080 31.62 -32.63 4.20
N ILE A 1081 30.94 -33.56 4.88
CA ILE A 1081 29.64 -33.32 5.54
C ILE A 1081 29.78 -32.29 6.68
N LYS A 1082 30.94 -32.24 7.36
CA LYS A 1082 31.27 -31.15 8.31
C LYS A 1082 31.44 -29.79 7.64
N ILE A 1083 31.71 -29.75 6.33
CA ILE A 1083 31.89 -28.53 5.53
C ILE A 1083 30.55 -28.05 4.93
N PHE A 1084 29.59 -28.95 4.71
CA PHE A 1084 28.32 -28.64 4.02
C PHE A 1084 27.07 -28.43 4.91
N ASP A 1085 27.21 -28.46 6.24
CA ASP A 1085 26.16 -28.08 7.20
C ASP A 1085 24.79 -28.73 6.91
N ILE A 1086 24.80 -30.06 6.80
CA ILE A 1086 23.61 -30.89 6.55
C ILE A 1086 22.80 -31.04 7.85
N ASP A 1087 21.47 -31.04 7.68
CA ASP A 1087 20.42 -31.12 8.70
C ASP A 1087 20.78 -31.99 9.93
N PHE A 1088 20.67 -31.40 11.13
CA PHE A 1088 20.93 -32.07 12.40
C PHE A 1088 20.04 -33.32 12.60
N ASN A 1089 18.86 -33.39 11.98
CA ASN A 1089 17.99 -34.58 12.03
C ASN A 1089 18.48 -35.72 11.14
N ILE A 1090 19.09 -35.42 9.99
CA ILE A 1090 19.73 -36.40 9.11
C ILE A 1090 21.03 -36.87 9.75
N LEU A 1091 21.79 -35.98 10.38
CA LEU A 1091 22.99 -36.33 11.14
C LEU A 1091 22.65 -37.16 12.38
N LYS A 1092 21.50 -36.88 13.03
CA LYS A 1092 20.94 -37.68 14.13
C LYS A 1092 20.44 -39.03 13.62
N TYR A 1093 19.83 -39.10 12.42
CA TYR A 1093 19.42 -40.34 11.76
C TYR A 1093 20.62 -41.20 11.32
N PHE A 1094 21.69 -40.61 10.80
CA PHE A 1094 22.95 -41.29 10.50
C PHE A 1094 23.67 -41.75 11.77
N LYS A 1095 23.75 -40.90 12.80
CA LYS A 1095 24.27 -41.29 14.12
C LYS A 1095 23.39 -42.35 14.80
N TYR A 1096 22.09 -42.36 14.53
CA TYR A 1096 21.10 -43.31 15.04
C TYR A 1096 21.21 -44.67 14.33
N ILE A 1097 21.38 -44.71 13.01
CA ILE A 1097 21.71 -45.94 12.26
C ILE A 1097 23.05 -46.52 12.70
N LEU A 1098 24.05 -45.66 12.97
CA LEU A 1098 25.34 -46.08 13.53
C LEU A 1098 25.26 -46.54 15.00
N LYS A 1099 24.31 -46.00 15.79
CA LYS A 1099 24.03 -46.43 17.18
C LYS A 1099 23.16 -47.68 17.27
N ILE A 1100 22.27 -47.95 16.31
CA ILE A 1100 21.45 -49.19 16.28
C ILE A 1100 22.34 -50.44 16.18
N ASN A 1101 23.53 -50.31 15.58
CA ASN A 1101 24.54 -51.37 15.60
C ASN A 1101 25.16 -51.63 16.99
N ASN A 1102 24.86 -50.81 18.01
CA ASN A 1102 25.39 -50.92 19.37
C ASN A 1102 24.31 -50.64 20.45
N LYS A 1103 23.49 -51.67 20.71
CA LYS A 1103 22.65 -52.00 21.91
C LYS A 1103 21.92 -50.92 22.76
N ASN A 1104 20.67 -51.32 23.11
CA ASN A 1104 19.79 -51.04 24.27
C ASN A 1104 18.82 -49.82 24.30
N ASN A 1105 17.63 -50.11 24.86
CA ASN A 1105 16.29 -49.51 24.68
C ASN A 1105 15.94 -48.24 25.49
N ASN A 1106 16.88 -47.54 26.14
CA ASN A 1106 16.56 -46.41 27.04
C ASN A 1106 16.39 -45.03 26.35
N ASN A 1107 16.28 -44.95 25.02
CA ASN A 1107 16.41 -43.68 24.28
C ASN A 1107 15.10 -43.05 23.78
N ILE A 1108 13.93 -43.61 24.14
CA ILE A 1108 12.62 -43.01 23.81
C ILE A 1108 12.29 -41.87 24.79
N ASP A 1109 12.70 -41.97 26.06
CA ASP A 1109 12.38 -40.99 27.09
C ASP A 1109 13.14 -39.66 26.91
N GLU A 1110 14.41 -39.69 26.45
CA GLU A 1110 15.17 -38.47 26.10
C GLU A 1110 14.59 -37.74 24.88
N PHE A 1111 14.05 -38.49 23.90
CA PHE A 1111 13.39 -37.91 22.74
C PHE A 1111 12.09 -37.21 23.14
N ILE A 1112 11.29 -37.84 24.01
CA ILE A 1112 10.05 -37.28 24.56
C ILE A 1112 10.36 -36.03 25.43
N LEU A 1113 11.38 -36.06 26.31
CA LEU A 1113 11.77 -34.91 27.12
C LEU A 1113 12.21 -33.70 26.26
N SER A 1114 12.98 -33.93 25.19
CA SER A 1114 13.45 -32.85 24.31
C SER A 1114 12.32 -32.17 23.53
N HIS A 1115 11.29 -32.94 23.13
CA HIS A 1115 10.10 -32.40 22.46
C HIS A 1115 9.20 -31.64 23.43
N LYS A 1116 9.03 -32.17 24.65
CA LYS A 1116 8.25 -31.53 25.73
C LYS A 1116 8.83 -30.17 26.11
N ASN A 1117 10.15 -30.07 26.24
CA ASN A 1117 10.85 -28.81 26.54
C ASN A 1117 10.74 -27.78 25.41
N LYS A 1118 10.86 -28.20 24.14
CA LYS A 1118 10.68 -27.29 22.98
C LYS A 1118 9.27 -26.67 22.95
N ASN A 1119 8.24 -27.50 23.11
CA ASN A 1119 6.86 -27.03 23.13
C ASN A 1119 6.58 -26.14 24.35
N ARG A 1120 7.15 -26.47 25.51
CA ARG A 1120 7.06 -25.64 26.73
C ARG A 1120 7.61 -24.23 26.50
N PHE A 1121 8.85 -24.12 26.02
CA PHE A 1121 9.48 -22.82 25.80
C PHE A 1121 8.72 -21.99 24.77
N SER A 1122 8.30 -22.59 23.64
CA SER A 1122 7.52 -21.88 22.64
C SER A 1122 6.16 -21.40 23.17
N VAL A 1123 5.48 -22.19 24.01
CA VAL A 1123 4.21 -21.77 24.61
C VAL A 1123 4.41 -20.66 25.65
N VAL A 1124 5.43 -20.76 26.51
CA VAL A 1124 5.78 -19.73 27.50
C VAL A 1124 6.18 -18.41 26.85
N GLU A 1125 6.96 -18.47 25.78
CA GLU A 1125 7.37 -17.31 25.00
C GLU A 1125 6.18 -16.68 24.25
N LEU A 1126 5.27 -17.50 23.69
CA LEU A 1126 4.04 -16.98 23.09
C LEU A 1126 3.14 -16.31 24.14
N ILE A 1127 3.09 -16.84 25.36
CA ILE A 1127 2.34 -16.24 26.48
C ILE A 1127 2.95 -14.89 26.90
N SER A 1128 4.28 -14.75 26.89
CA SER A 1128 4.97 -13.52 27.34
C SER A 1128 5.13 -12.46 26.24
N LEU A 1129 5.32 -12.85 24.97
CA LEU A 1129 5.59 -11.92 23.86
C LEU A 1129 4.33 -11.51 23.08
N VAL A 1130 3.28 -12.33 23.05
CA VAL A 1130 2.21 -12.17 22.08
C VAL A 1130 0.98 -11.48 22.67
N SER A 1131 0.47 -10.49 21.93
CA SER A 1131 -0.75 -9.75 22.26
C SER A 1131 -2.04 -10.45 21.81
N SER A 1132 -2.00 -11.68 21.31
CA SER A 1132 -3.17 -12.38 20.77
C SER A 1132 -3.21 -13.86 21.17
N VAL A 1133 -4.36 -14.28 21.72
CA VAL A 1133 -4.69 -15.70 21.99
C VAL A 1133 -4.72 -16.53 20.70
N TYR A 1134 -4.95 -15.89 19.54
CA TYR A 1134 -4.98 -16.50 18.21
C TYR A 1134 -3.69 -17.27 17.89
N GLN A 1135 -2.52 -16.64 18.04
CA GLN A 1135 -1.26 -17.28 17.68
C GLN A 1135 -0.96 -18.49 18.59
N LEU A 1136 -1.27 -18.36 19.89
CA LEU A 1136 -1.13 -19.46 20.85
C LEU A 1136 -2.08 -20.62 20.52
N ARG A 1137 -3.37 -20.36 20.26
CA ARG A 1137 -4.35 -21.39 19.83
C ARG A 1137 -3.91 -22.11 18.56
N LYS A 1138 -3.44 -21.37 17.55
CA LYS A 1138 -2.96 -21.93 16.28
C LYS A 1138 -1.76 -22.84 16.51
N TYR A 1139 -0.82 -22.42 17.37
CA TYR A 1139 0.34 -23.22 17.73
C TYR A 1139 -0.08 -24.52 18.44
N ILE A 1140 -0.90 -24.42 19.49
CA ILE A 1140 -1.43 -25.56 20.25
C ILE A 1140 -2.12 -26.57 19.33
N LYS A 1141 -3.03 -26.09 18.44
CA LYS A 1141 -3.78 -26.95 17.51
C LYS A 1141 -2.89 -27.58 16.44
N LYS A 1142 -1.95 -26.82 15.86
CA LYS A 1142 -1.03 -27.30 14.82
C LYS A 1142 -0.16 -28.46 15.32
N TYR A 1143 0.26 -28.42 16.58
CA TYR A 1143 1.14 -29.41 17.18
C TYR A 1143 0.41 -30.39 18.12
N ASN A 1144 -0.92 -30.31 18.21
CA ASN A 1144 -1.76 -31.11 19.11
C ASN A 1144 -1.23 -31.17 20.55
N ILE A 1145 -0.84 -30.01 21.09
CA ILE A 1145 -0.29 -29.86 22.44
C ILE A 1145 -1.44 -29.81 23.45
N GLU A 1146 -1.40 -30.57 24.53
CA GLU A 1146 -2.20 -30.24 25.72
C GLU A 1146 -1.36 -29.37 26.65
N LEU A 1147 -1.90 -28.24 27.11
CA LEU A 1147 -1.13 -27.28 27.91
C LEU A 1147 -0.65 -27.89 29.24
N ARG A 1148 -1.42 -28.81 29.85
CA ARG A 1148 -1.00 -29.59 31.02
C ARG A 1148 0.20 -30.49 30.76
N ASP A 1149 0.38 -30.94 29.51
CA ASP A 1149 1.53 -31.77 29.14
C ASP A 1149 2.79 -30.92 29.02
N LEU A 1150 2.72 -29.62 29.29
CA LEU A 1150 3.91 -28.78 29.41
C LEU A 1150 4.41 -28.71 30.85
N ASP A 1151 3.60 -29.11 31.83
CA ASP A 1151 4.01 -29.15 33.23
C ASP A 1151 4.92 -30.35 33.50
N ASP A 1152 5.83 -30.17 34.45
CA ASP A 1152 6.63 -31.24 35.06
C ASP A 1152 6.83 -30.96 36.57
N GLN A 1153 7.78 -31.67 37.19
CA GLN A 1153 8.04 -31.53 38.62
C GLN A 1153 8.57 -30.15 39.01
N ASP A 1154 9.24 -29.44 38.08
CA ASP A 1154 9.94 -28.17 38.35
C ASP A 1154 9.24 -26.95 37.73
N PHE A 1155 8.32 -27.17 36.78
CA PHE A 1155 7.62 -26.10 36.06
C PHE A 1155 6.12 -26.35 36.00
N SER A 1156 5.34 -25.35 36.39
CA SER A 1156 3.91 -25.31 36.14
C SER A 1156 3.50 -24.07 35.35
N LEU A 1157 2.84 -24.29 34.21
CA LEU A 1157 2.40 -23.23 33.30
C LEU A 1157 1.35 -22.34 33.95
N ILE A 1158 0.45 -22.91 34.76
CA ILE A 1158 -0.53 -22.14 35.54
C ILE A 1158 0.18 -21.28 36.59
N LYS A 1159 1.15 -21.83 37.33
CA LYS A 1159 1.91 -21.06 38.33
C LYS A 1159 2.71 -19.95 37.67
N TYR A 1160 3.34 -20.21 36.53
CA TYR A 1160 4.04 -19.21 35.73
C TYR A 1160 3.12 -18.05 35.32
N CYS A 1161 1.93 -18.34 34.78
CA CYS A 1161 0.96 -17.31 34.40
C CYS A 1161 0.47 -16.48 35.61
N LYS A 1162 0.44 -17.06 36.81
CA LYS A 1162 0.06 -16.37 38.04
C LYS A 1162 1.19 -15.57 38.67
N SER A 1163 2.43 -16.06 38.63
CA SER A 1163 3.59 -15.36 39.21
C SER A 1163 4.03 -14.18 38.36
N GLU A 1164 3.89 -14.27 37.04
CA GLU A 1164 4.27 -13.23 36.08
C GLU A 1164 3.08 -12.34 35.68
N ILE A 1165 2.08 -12.17 36.55
CA ILE A 1165 0.82 -11.47 36.21
C ILE A 1165 1.01 -10.01 35.77
N ASN A 1166 2.15 -9.40 36.13
CA ASN A 1166 2.52 -8.05 35.69
C ASN A 1166 3.17 -8.02 34.30
N GLN A 1167 3.69 -9.14 33.81
CA GLN A 1167 4.35 -9.28 32.51
C GLN A 1167 3.47 -10.00 31.48
N VAL A 1168 2.64 -10.95 31.93
CA VAL A 1168 1.68 -11.68 31.09
C VAL A 1168 0.32 -11.00 31.17
N LYS A 1169 -0.28 -10.74 30.00
CA LYS A 1169 -1.57 -10.06 29.94
C LYS A 1169 -2.68 -10.92 30.59
N PRO A 1170 -3.59 -10.34 31.42
CA PRO A 1170 -4.58 -11.11 32.17
C PRO A 1170 -5.45 -12.07 31.34
N TYR A 1171 -5.87 -11.68 30.14
CA TYR A 1171 -6.67 -12.54 29.26
C TYR A 1171 -5.88 -13.75 28.71
N MET A 1172 -4.55 -13.64 28.62
CA MET A 1172 -3.70 -14.74 28.20
C MET A 1172 -3.58 -15.77 29.33
N CYS A 1173 -3.41 -15.29 30.57
CA CYS A 1173 -3.48 -16.14 31.75
C CYS A 1173 -4.84 -16.83 31.84
N GLU A 1174 -5.94 -16.10 31.64
CA GLU A 1174 -7.29 -16.66 31.63
C GLU A 1174 -7.45 -17.74 30.54
N PHE A 1175 -6.95 -17.49 29.32
CA PHE A 1175 -6.98 -18.49 28.25
C PHE A 1175 -6.20 -19.75 28.61
N VAL A 1176 -4.96 -19.61 29.09
CA VAL A 1176 -4.08 -20.73 29.48
C VAL A 1176 -4.70 -21.55 30.60
N ILE A 1177 -5.28 -20.88 31.61
CA ILE A 1177 -6.03 -21.52 32.68
C ILE A 1177 -7.20 -22.29 32.05
N ASN A 1178 -8.11 -21.61 31.35
CA ASN A 1178 -9.31 -22.20 30.77
C ASN A 1178 -9.05 -23.38 29.82
N HIS A 1179 -7.91 -23.40 29.13
CA HIS A 1179 -7.54 -24.42 28.14
C HIS A 1179 -6.39 -25.32 28.60
N TYR A 1180 -6.10 -25.30 29.91
CA TYR A 1180 -5.02 -26.07 30.49
C TYR A 1180 -5.16 -27.58 30.17
N HIS A 1181 -6.40 -28.06 30.21
CA HIS A 1181 -6.80 -29.39 29.72
C HIS A 1181 -7.61 -29.25 28.43
N LYS A 1182 -7.38 -30.11 27.43
CA LYS A 1182 -8.07 -30.05 26.12
C LYS A 1182 -9.60 -30.13 26.26
N LEU A 1183 -10.11 -31.17 26.92
CA LEU A 1183 -11.55 -31.31 27.20
C LEU A 1183 -12.15 -30.13 27.98
N ARG A 1184 -11.37 -29.49 28.86
CA ARG A 1184 -11.78 -28.31 29.61
C ARG A 1184 -11.87 -27.09 28.68
N GLY A 1185 -10.86 -26.85 27.86
CA GLY A 1185 -10.86 -25.80 26.85
C GLY A 1185 -12.00 -25.95 25.84
N ASP A 1186 -12.21 -27.16 25.33
CA ASP A 1186 -13.32 -27.49 24.43
C ASP A 1186 -14.68 -27.22 25.10
N THR A 1187 -14.82 -27.57 26.38
CA THR A 1187 -16.05 -27.31 27.14
C THR A 1187 -16.24 -25.82 27.41
N VAL A 1188 -15.18 -25.08 27.76
CA VAL A 1188 -15.23 -23.61 27.91
C VAL A 1188 -15.65 -22.94 26.59
N ASP A 1189 -15.11 -23.38 25.46
CA ASP A 1189 -15.48 -22.89 24.14
C ASP A 1189 -16.94 -23.21 23.80
N ILE A 1190 -17.43 -24.41 24.15
CA ILE A 1190 -18.84 -24.78 24.02
C ILE A 1190 -19.74 -23.91 24.91
N ILE A 1191 -19.36 -23.67 26.18
CA ILE A 1191 -20.10 -22.82 27.12
C ILE A 1191 -20.17 -21.40 26.55
N LYS A 1192 -19.04 -20.82 26.12
CA LYS A 1192 -18.99 -19.48 25.51
C LYS A 1192 -19.84 -19.39 24.24
N LYS A 1193 -19.78 -20.41 23.37
CA LYS A 1193 -20.55 -20.47 22.11
C LYS A 1193 -22.07 -20.58 22.36
N ASN A 1194 -22.49 -21.20 23.45
CA ASN A 1194 -23.91 -21.41 23.76
C ASN A 1194 -24.44 -20.52 24.91
N LYS A 1195 -23.74 -19.42 25.25
CA LYS A 1195 -24.14 -18.51 26.35
C LYS A 1195 -25.60 -18.04 26.24
N ASN A 1196 -26.13 -17.89 25.02
CA ASN A 1196 -27.50 -17.42 24.77
C ASN A 1196 -28.54 -18.54 24.59
N ASN A 1197 -28.16 -19.82 24.75
CA ASN A 1197 -29.06 -20.97 24.58
C ASN A 1197 -28.95 -21.91 25.78
N THR A 1198 -29.57 -21.50 26.90
CA THR A 1198 -29.55 -22.19 28.20
C THR A 1198 -30.02 -23.64 28.11
N GLN A 1199 -31.05 -23.96 27.31
CA GLN A 1199 -31.51 -25.35 27.16
C GLN A 1199 -30.50 -26.27 26.47
N LYS A 1200 -29.83 -25.77 25.42
CA LYS A 1200 -28.78 -26.53 24.71
C LYS A 1200 -27.51 -26.66 25.56
N LEU A 1201 -27.21 -25.62 26.33
CA LEU A 1201 -26.11 -25.62 27.28
C LEU A 1201 -26.36 -26.61 28.43
N GLU A 1202 -27.53 -26.58 29.07
CA GLU A 1202 -27.94 -27.52 30.13
C GLU A 1202 -27.89 -28.97 29.65
N LYS A 1203 -28.35 -29.24 28.43
CA LYS A 1203 -28.26 -30.58 27.83
C LYS A 1203 -26.80 -31.02 27.66
N HIS A 1204 -25.94 -30.17 27.11
CA HIS A 1204 -24.52 -30.48 26.94
C HIS A 1204 -23.77 -30.62 28.27
N LEU A 1205 -24.13 -29.84 29.29
CA LEU A 1205 -23.56 -29.93 30.63
C LEU A 1205 -24.01 -31.21 31.33
N LYS A 1206 -25.29 -31.60 31.24
CA LYS A 1206 -25.82 -32.88 31.77
C LYS A 1206 -25.20 -34.09 31.10
N GLU A 1207 -25.05 -34.08 29.77
CA GLU A 1207 -24.40 -35.15 29.01
C GLU A 1207 -22.92 -35.35 29.40
N ARG A 1208 -22.29 -34.34 30.02
CA ARG A 1208 -20.89 -34.35 30.43
C ARG A 1208 -20.69 -34.26 31.94
N GLU A 1209 -21.74 -34.32 32.75
CA GLU A 1209 -21.71 -33.97 34.19
C GLU A 1209 -20.66 -34.78 34.98
N ILE A 1210 -20.48 -36.06 34.64
CA ILE A 1210 -19.47 -36.94 35.24
C ILE A 1210 -18.06 -36.48 34.85
N ILE A 1211 -17.83 -36.10 33.58
CA ILE A 1211 -16.54 -35.62 33.07
C ILE A 1211 -16.22 -34.22 33.60
N LEU A 1212 -17.24 -33.37 33.82
CA LEU A 1212 -17.05 -32.00 34.33
C LEU A 1212 -16.56 -31.97 35.77
N LYS A 1213 -16.99 -32.91 36.62
CA LYS A 1213 -16.47 -33.06 37.99
C LYS A 1213 -15.00 -33.48 38.01
N GLU A 1214 -14.55 -34.24 37.02
CA GLU A 1214 -13.15 -34.66 36.86
C GLU A 1214 -12.25 -33.58 36.25
N LEU A 1215 -12.82 -32.56 35.61
CA LEU A 1215 -12.09 -31.44 35.00
C LEU A 1215 -11.92 -30.22 35.92
N ASN A 1216 -12.54 -30.26 37.10
CA ASN A 1216 -12.37 -29.25 38.15
C ASN A 1216 -11.04 -29.47 38.88
N ASP A 1217 -10.30 -28.39 39.09
CA ASP A 1217 -9.08 -28.38 39.88
C ASP A 1217 -9.05 -27.17 40.82
N GLU A 1218 -8.02 -27.08 41.67
CA GLU A 1218 -7.85 -25.95 42.61
C GLU A 1218 -7.72 -24.58 41.91
N TYR A 1219 -7.50 -24.56 40.59
CA TYR A 1219 -7.30 -23.36 39.80
C TYR A 1219 -8.52 -22.98 38.96
N PHE A 1220 -9.51 -23.86 38.82
CA PHE A 1220 -10.71 -23.58 38.04
C PHE A 1220 -11.85 -24.55 38.32
N ASP A 1221 -12.99 -23.93 38.53
CA ASP A 1221 -14.25 -24.59 38.73
C ASP A 1221 -15.15 -24.28 37.54
N ILE A 1222 -15.35 -25.27 36.68
CA ILE A 1222 -16.13 -25.14 35.44
C ILE A 1222 -17.60 -24.85 35.75
N ILE A 1223 -18.09 -25.27 36.91
CA ILE A 1223 -19.46 -25.02 37.38
C ILE A 1223 -19.58 -23.54 37.73
N LYS A 1224 -18.69 -23.00 38.59
CA LYS A 1224 -18.65 -21.55 38.88
C LYS A 1224 -18.41 -20.69 37.65
N PHE A 1225 -17.56 -21.14 36.73
CA PHE A 1225 -17.34 -20.45 35.46
C PHE A 1225 -18.63 -20.41 34.62
N SER A 1226 -19.35 -21.53 34.53
CA SER A 1226 -20.64 -21.59 33.82
C SER A 1226 -21.72 -20.72 34.49
N GLU A 1227 -21.77 -20.70 35.84
CA GLU A 1227 -22.65 -19.84 36.63
C GLU A 1227 -22.34 -18.36 36.38
N SER A 1228 -21.06 -17.96 36.39
CA SER A 1228 -20.63 -16.58 36.11
C SER A 1228 -20.90 -16.11 34.68
N ILE A 1229 -21.04 -17.05 33.74
CA ILE A 1229 -21.42 -16.75 32.36
C ILE A 1229 -22.96 -16.69 32.22
N SER A 1230 -23.69 -17.41 33.06
CA SER A 1230 -25.16 -17.40 33.11
C SER A 1230 -25.72 -16.18 33.83
N GLU A 1231 -24.99 -15.64 34.82
CA GLU A 1231 -25.21 -14.30 35.40
C GLU A 1231 -24.82 -13.17 34.43
#